data_AF-Q5KK10-F1
#
_entry.id   AF-Q5KK10-F1
#
_cell.length_a   1.000
_cell.length_b   1.000
_cell.length_c   1.000
_cell.angle_alpha   90.00
_cell.angle_beta   90.00
_cell.angle_gamma   90.00
#
_symmetry.space_group_name_H-M   'P 1'
#
loop_
_entity.id
_entity.type
_entity.pdbx_description
1 polymer ?
#
loop_
_entity_poly.entity_id
_entity_poly.type
_entity_poly.pdbx_seq_one_letter_code
_entity_poly.pdbx_strand_id
1 'polypeptide(L)'
;MAPIIEAAVVLLALTGNIVEAKPLRTPGRHAPPGVANVLASSKRSLHSLLARYYGTAHGLSKPPSLPTKRDTSLPNGWSTFGCVAESYDERLLQGFAFSSSSLTPFLCVTECTKLGYTMAGTEYGDECYCGDNFVGNGGGMAPSSFCSMPCEGDTSEMCGNSWYLNLYTYNSSALPLCSGPTSTVSAPVEETSSLLSTYYSTFESSVTATSSLASASSTDATISANSSSSVMSASATATVSSSAIETAGSVTNSVSSDTAPAATSISTCPIHEDSDDSSEWYALGCGLDSEDRILSSYFISLDNMTVDSCLTICETRGYVYAGLQYSDECYCGNSLSSSTSYDSTRCDMDCAGDSEDTCGGTWAIELFSLISSSSSSCTDSLSTESATTTLVTSTTSGFNTANTTAIASSTDSASSVIVTSSERATEATSVTESTAGSETVSVPVTSASVISPTSTTSTESTASAASTSVPSSSSTHQVWAHYMVGNTYPYTVSNWASDISAALAAGIDGFALNMGSDDWQPARVADAYSAAASTGFKLFLSLDMTVLSCSSSSDAAKLVSIVEGYATATAQATYEGKVLVSTFAGSDCAFSWQTDFVDVLSSAGINIFFVPSIFSDVSTFSSNTWMDGELNWNSGWPMGAEDITTTSDDAYMAALGSKEYMPAVSPFFYTHFGPNSWNKNWLYRSDDWLYCTRWEQIIAMRDSVQMTEILTWNDFGESSYIGPIEGALPAGSEAFVDGFTHTGLYSLTYYYATAFKTGAYPTITEDEIIVWARPHPHDATASSDSIGRPTGWSYTEDYLYAVALTTDAATVTLTSGSTTETFTVSAGLTKLRVSLSEGSISGSISRSGSTVASYDAGSAFTYTTSPTTYNFNYFVGSSSS
;
A
#
# COMPACT_ATOMS: atom_id res chain seq x y z
N MET A 1 -27.13 1.59 40.21
CA MET A 1 -27.70 2.96 40.13
C MET A 1 -26.66 3.83 39.47
N ALA A 2 -26.94 4.68 38.48
CA ALA A 2 -28.08 4.78 37.55
C ALA A 2 -27.62 5.77 36.44
N PRO A 3 -28.03 5.65 35.16
CA PRO A 3 -29.21 4.92 34.68
C PRO A 3 -28.95 3.94 33.51
N ILE A 4 -28.46 2.73 33.79
CA ILE A 4 -28.68 1.55 32.88
C ILE A 4 -30.15 1.07 33.02
N ILE A 5 -31.08 2.03 33.08
CA ILE A 5 -32.52 1.88 33.29
C ILE A 5 -33.30 2.69 32.24
N GLU A 6 -32.71 3.71 31.60
CA GLU A 6 -33.40 4.44 30.52
C GLU A 6 -33.58 3.59 29.25
N ALA A 7 -32.74 2.57 29.04
CA ALA A 7 -33.00 1.50 28.07
C ALA A 7 -34.35 0.76 28.31
N ALA A 8 -34.89 0.78 29.53
CA ALA A 8 -36.19 0.17 29.85
C ALA A 8 -37.39 1.13 29.68
N VAL A 9 -37.17 2.44 29.53
CA VAL A 9 -38.25 3.42 29.34
C VAL A 9 -38.72 3.41 27.88
N VAL A 10 -37.79 3.41 26.92
CA VAL A 10 -38.10 3.36 25.49
C VAL A 10 -38.73 2.02 25.10
N LEU A 11 -38.19 0.90 25.60
CA LEU A 11 -38.70 -0.43 25.24
C LEU A 11 -40.09 -0.77 25.83
N LEU A 12 -40.57 -0.01 26.82
CA LEU A 12 -41.95 -0.10 27.32
C LEU A 12 -42.92 0.87 26.63
N ALA A 13 -42.43 1.92 25.95
CA ALA A 13 -43.26 2.77 25.10
C ALA A 13 -43.89 1.97 23.93
N LEU A 14 -43.24 0.89 23.50
CA LEU A 14 -43.67 0.01 22.41
C LEU A 14 -44.73 -1.06 22.81
N THR A 15 -45.13 -1.18 24.09
CA THR A 15 -46.06 -2.24 24.54
C THR A 15 -47.28 -1.79 25.36
N GLY A 16 -47.35 -0.52 25.76
CA GLY A 16 -48.63 0.17 26.01
C GLY A 16 -49.54 -0.35 27.13
N ASN A 17 -49.03 -0.68 28.32
CA ASN A 17 -49.83 -0.83 29.54
C ASN A 17 -49.04 -0.51 30.83
N ILE A 18 -49.70 0.05 31.86
CA ILE A 18 -49.07 0.49 33.12
C ILE A 18 -49.78 -0.14 34.33
N VAL A 19 -49.04 -0.85 35.22
CA VAL A 19 -49.30 -1.00 36.67
C VAL A 19 -47.95 -1.21 37.42
N GLU A 20 -47.88 -0.80 38.69
CA GLU A 20 -46.70 -0.78 39.58
C GLU A 20 -46.08 -2.15 39.96
N ALA A 21 -44.76 -2.19 40.21
CA ALA A 21 -44.09 -3.13 41.13
C ALA A 21 -42.72 -2.61 41.63
N LYS A 22 -42.20 -3.14 42.75
CA LYS A 22 -40.90 -2.80 43.39
C LYS A 22 -39.94 -4.01 43.47
N PRO A 23 -38.61 -3.81 43.69
CA PRO A 23 -37.58 -4.76 43.24
C PRO A 23 -37.07 -5.81 44.25
N LEU A 24 -36.54 -6.92 43.70
CA LEU A 24 -35.65 -7.92 44.30
C LEU A 24 -34.57 -8.25 43.24
N ARG A 25 -33.26 -8.09 43.45
CA ARG A 25 -32.29 -8.92 44.22
C ARG A 25 -31.95 -10.30 43.59
N THR A 26 -30.66 -10.45 43.23
CA THR A 26 -29.91 -11.66 42.80
C THR A 26 -30.21 -12.22 41.39
N PRO A 27 -29.23 -12.89 40.72
CA PRO A 27 -29.03 -12.74 39.27
C PRO A 27 -29.48 -13.90 38.35
N GLY A 28 -29.62 -13.60 37.05
CA GLY A 28 -29.88 -14.53 35.94
C GLY A 28 -29.14 -14.11 34.65
N ARG A 29 -29.19 -14.93 33.59
CA ARG A 29 -28.31 -14.84 32.39
C ARG A 29 -28.94 -14.17 31.16
N HIS A 30 -28.05 -13.87 30.19
CA HIS A 30 -28.25 -13.65 28.74
C HIS A 30 -28.45 -12.21 28.20
N ALA A 31 -27.43 -11.75 27.47
CA ALA A 31 -27.46 -10.83 26.32
C ALA A 31 -26.20 -11.12 25.44
N PRO A 32 -26.23 -10.92 24.10
CA PRO A 32 -25.09 -11.22 23.22
C PRO A 32 -24.20 -9.97 22.93
N PRO A 33 -22.97 -10.13 22.38
CA PRO A 33 -21.96 -9.06 22.38
C PRO A 33 -22.11 -7.97 21.30
N GLY A 34 -22.75 -8.28 20.16
CA GLY A 34 -22.65 -7.50 18.91
C GLY A 34 -23.14 -6.04 18.91
N VAL A 35 -23.70 -5.55 20.03
CA VAL A 35 -24.20 -4.16 20.17
C VAL A 35 -23.17 -3.24 20.84
N ALA A 36 -22.08 -3.77 21.40
CA ALA A 36 -21.11 -2.98 22.15
C ALA A 36 -20.16 -2.15 21.27
N ASN A 37 -19.65 -2.70 20.17
CA ASN A 37 -18.54 -2.09 19.42
C ASN A 37 -18.96 -0.99 18.43
N VAL A 38 -20.20 -1.00 17.96
CA VAL A 38 -20.76 0.06 17.08
C VAL A 38 -20.79 1.44 17.76
N LEU A 39 -20.69 1.48 19.09
CA LEU A 39 -20.82 2.69 19.91
C LEU A 39 -19.48 3.34 20.27
N ALA A 40 -18.36 2.85 19.73
CA ALA A 40 -17.01 3.24 20.17
C ALA A 40 -16.23 4.13 19.19
N SER A 41 -16.47 4.02 17.87
CA SER A 41 -15.61 4.64 16.84
C SER A 41 -15.94 6.09 16.48
N SER A 42 -17.15 6.59 16.74
CA SER A 42 -17.47 8.01 16.50
C SER A 42 -18.52 8.59 17.46
N LYS A 43 -18.12 9.64 18.20
CA LYS A 43 -19.05 10.48 18.99
C LYS A 43 -20.14 11.10 18.09
N ARG A 44 -19.79 11.35 16.82
CA ARG A 44 -20.61 12.00 15.79
C ARG A 44 -21.73 11.08 15.30
N SER A 45 -21.44 9.87 14.83
CA SER A 45 -22.50 8.96 14.33
C SER A 45 -23.49 8.55 15.43
N LEU A 46 -23.04 8.36 16.68
CA LEU A 46 -23.97 8.08 17.78
C LEU A 46 -24.87 9.27 18.11
N HIS A 47 -24.34 10.51 18.11
CA HIS A 47 -25.20 11.70 18.24
C HIS A 47 -26.16 11.84 17.07
N SER A 48 -25.71 11.61 15.82
CA SER A 48 -26.56 11.67 14.63
C SER A 48 -27.71 10.67 14.69
N LEU A 49 -27.42 9.40 15.01
CA LEU A 49 -28.41 8.35 15.11
C LEU A 49 -29.45 8.66 16.22
N LEU A 50 -28.99 9.08 17.40
CA LEU A 50 -29.88 9.45 18.50
C LEU A 50 -30.71 10.71 18.20
N ALA A 51 -30.12 11.72 17.56
CA ALA A 51 -30.81 12.95 17.22
C ALA A 51 -31.85 12.77 16.10
N ARG A 52 -31.58 11.93 15.09
CA ARG A 52 -32.57 11.51 14.09
C ARG A 52 -33.73 10.75 14.75
N TYR A 53 -33.46 9.80 15.66
CA TYR A 53 -34.48 8.91 16.23
C TYR A 53 -35.33 9.52 17.38
N TYR A 54 -34.78 10.42 18.20
CA TYR A 54 -35.48 11.00 19.37
C TYR A 54 -35.89 12.46 19.21
N GLY A 55 -35.28 13.20 18.29
CA GLY A 55 -35.61 14.59 17.95
C GLY A 55 -35.57 15.59 19.12
N THR A 56 -36.25 16.72 18.92
CA THR A 56 -36.23 17.87 19.85
C THR A 56 -36.82 17.61 21.23
N ALA A 57 -37.49 16.47 21.45
CA ALA A 57 -38.06 16.08 22.73
C ALA A 57 -37.00 15.82 23.83
N HIS A 58 -35.76 15.49 23.44
CA HIS A 58 -34.68 15.15 24.37
C HIS A 58 -33.51 16.15 24.38
N GLY A 59 -33.68 17.34 23.77
CA GLY A 59 -32.66 18.39 23.74
C GLY A 59 -31.52 18.16 22.74
N LEU A 60 -31.56 17.07 21.98
CA LEU A 60 -30.68 16.82 20.83
C LEU A 60 -31.26 17.53 19.59
N SER A 61 -30.41 18.23 18.84
CA SER A 61 -30.73 18.78 17.52
C SER A 61 -30.46 17.74 16.43
N LYS A 62 -31.38 17.53 15.47
CA LYS A 62 -31.07 16.76 14.23
C LYS A 62 -29.76 17.33 13.65
N PRO A 63 -28.83 16.48 13.17
CA PRO A 63 -27.63 16.97 12.50
C PRO A 63 -28.00 17.89 11.33
N PRO A 64 -27.10 18.78 10.89
CA PRO A 64 -27.16 19.28 9.52
C PRO A 64 -27.32 18.08 8.57
N SER A 65 -28.17 18.22 7.56
CA SER A 65 -28.07 17.34 6.39
C SER A 65 -26.68 17.47 5.79
N LEU A 66 -26.18 16.41 5.13
CA LEU A 66 -24.97 16.52 4.31
C LEU A 66 -25.10 17.72 3.35
N PRO A 67 -24.03 18.46 3.02
CA PRO A 67 -24.15 19.72 2.29
C PRO A 67 -24.74 19.55 0.88
N THR A 68 -26.06 19.72 0.76
CA THR A 68 -26.83 19.67 -0.50
C THR A 68 -26.61 20.95 -1.32
N LYS A 69 -25.34 21.34 -1.54
CA LYS A 69 -24.88 22.67 -2.00
C LYS A 69 -25.26 23.82 -1.05
N ARG A 70 -24.54 24.95 -1.05
CA ARG A 70 -23.34 25.39 -1.78
C ARG A 70 -22.61 26.40 -0.90
N ASP A 71 -21.29 26.36 -0.83
CA ASP A 71 -20.52 27.59 -0.53
C ASP A 71 -20.02 28.17 -1.86
N THR A 72 -20.27 29.47 -2.09
CA THR A 72 -19.71 30.22 -3.23
C THR A 72 -18.38 30.88 -2.88
N SER A 73 -17.88 30.71 -1.65
CA SER A 73 -16.56 31.19 -1.26
C SER A 73 -15.48 30.28 -1.87
N LEU A 74 -14.49 30.89 -2.52
CA LEU A 74 -13.34 30.16 -3.03
C LEU A 74 -12.44 29.75 -1.86
N PRO A 75 -11.70 28.62 -1.95
CA PRO A 75 -10.77 28.18 -0.90
C PRO A 75 -9.82 29.30 -0.44
N ASN A 76 -9.53 29.34 0.87
CA ASN A 76 -8.77 30.42 1.50
C ASN A 76 -7.46 30.74 0.76
N GLY A 77 -7.31 32.00 0.34
CA GLY A 77 -6.16 32.50 -0.42
C GLY A 77 -6.45 32.70 -1.91
N TRP A 78 -7.50 32.09 -2.47
CA TRP A 78 -7.98 32.37 -3.82
C TRP A 78 -8.87 33.62 -3.89
N SER A 79 -8.89 34.23 -5.07
CA SER A 79 -9.68 35.42 -5.36
C SER A 79 -10.10 35.45 -6.83
N THR A 80 -11.30 35.94 -7.11
CA THR A 80 -11.79 36.16 -8.47
C THR A 80 -11.02 37.32 -9.11
N PHE A 81 -10.26 37.03 -10.16
CA PHE A 81 -9.57 38.04 -10.96
C PHE A 81 -10.54 38.71 -11.94
N GLY A 82 -11.46 37.92 -12.52
CA GLY A 82 -12.55 38.39 -13.36
C GLY A 82 -12.57 37.74 -14.74
N CYS A 83 -13.42 38.27 -15.62
CA CYS A 83 -13.57 37.77 -16.98
C CYS A 83 -12.40 38.22 -17.88
N VAL A 84 -11.76 37.28 -18.59
CA VAL A 84 -10.69 37.55 -19.55
C VAL A 84 -11.00 36.89 -20.89
N ALA A 85 -10.66 37.56 -21.98
CA ALA A 85 -10.78 36.99 -23.32
C ALA A 85 -9.63 36.01 -23.60
N GLU A 86 -9.95 34.85 -24.16
CA GLU A 86 -8.99 33.91 -24.72
C GLU A 86 -8.64 34.25 -26.18
N SER A 87 -7.61 33.61 -26.73
CA SER A 87 -7.28 33.73 -28.16
C SER A 87 -7.85 32.56 -28.96
N TYR A 88 -8.10 32.80 -30.25
CA TYR A 88 -8.62 31.78 -31.19
C TYR A 88 -7.56 30.79 -31.69
N ASP A 89 -6.29 31.00 -31.37
CA ASP A 89 -5.15 30.16 -31.76
C ASP A 89 -4.51 29.39 -30.60
N GLU A 90 -4.50 29.93 -29.38
CA GLU A 90 -3.84 29.33 -28.20
C GLU A 90 -4.64 29.59 -26.90
N ARG A 91 -4.81 28.55 -26.06
CA ARG A 91 -5.40 28.65 -24.71
C ARG A 91 -4.53 29.53 -23.79
N LEU A 92 -5.15 30.28 -22.88
CA LEU A 92 -4.47 31.25 -22.03
C LEU A 92 -3.70 30.58 -20.88
N LEU A 93 -4.32 29.59 -20.23
CA LEU A 93 -3.72 28.70 -19.24
C LEU A 93 -3.46 27.33 -19.88
N GLN A 94 -2.27 26.76 -19.68
CA GLN A 94 -1.81 25.56 -20.39
C GLN A 94 -1.14 24.52 -19.46
N GLY A 95 -1.39 24.56 -18.15
CA GLY A 95 -0.83 23.62 -17.18
C GLY A 95 -1.60 22.31 -17.11
N PHE A 96 -2.85 22.38 -16.67
CA PHE A 96 -3.79 21.26 -16.60
C PHE A 96 -5.19 21.71 -17.05
N ALA A 97 -6.02 20.79 -17.55
CA ALA A 97 -7.38 21.08 -17.95
C ALA A 97 -8.28 19.85 -17.85
N PHE A 98 -9.56 20.06 -17.58
CA PHE A 98 -10.61 19.04 -17.63
C PHE A 98 -11.96 19.67 -18.00
N SER A 99 -12.94 18.87 -18.38
CA SER A 99 -14.34 19.30 -18.46
C SER A 99 -15.25 18.38 -17.64
N SER A 100 -16.37 18.94 -17.15
CA SER A 100 -17.31 18.25 -16.27
C SER A 100 -18.65 18.98 -16.21
N SER A 101 -19.75 18.24 -16.40
CA SER A 101 -21.11 18.76 -16.13
C SER A 101 -21.39 19.02 -14.65
N SER A 102 -20.44 18.68 -13.76
CA SER A 102 -20.42 19.06 -12.34
C SER A 102 -19.46 20.23 -12.03
N LEU A 103 -18.97 20.95 -13.05
CA LEU A 103 -18.06 22.08 -12.86
C LEU A 103 -18.67 23.21 -12.00
N THR A 104 -17.89 23.68 -11.03
CA THR A 104 -18.09 24.97 -10.34
C THR A 104 -16.75 25.72 -10.26
N PRO A 105 -16.75 27.04 -9.99
CA PRO A 105 -15.53 27.79 -9.68
C PRO A 105 -14.75 27.17 -8.52
N PHE A 106 -15.46 26.71 -7.48
CA PHE A 106 -14.89 26.04 -6.32
C PHE A 106 -14.16 24.75 -6.70
N LEU A 107 -14.79 23.88 -7.51
CA LEU A 107 -14.18 22.63 -7.96
C LEU A 107 -12.92 22.91 -8.81
N CYS A 108 -13.02 23.80 -9.79
CA CYS A 108 -11.91 24.16 -10.67
C CYS A 108 -10.70 24.68 -9.87
N VAL A 109 -10.95 25.64 -8.98
CA VAL A 109 -9.93 26.19 -8.08
C VAL A 109 -9.32 25.12 -7.17
N THR A 110 -10.13 24.23 -6.62
CA THR A 110 -9.66 23.16 -5.71
C THR A 110 -8.73 22.18 -6.42
N GLU A 111 -9.09 21.72 -7.62
CA GLU A 111 -8.21 20.82 -8.39
C GLU A 111 -6.93 21.51 -8.87
N CYS A 112 -7.01 22.77 -9.32
CA CYS A 112 -5.81 23.54 -9.64
C CYS A 112 -4.89 23.72 -8.41
N THR A 113 -5.46 23.91 -7.20
CA THR A 113 -4.69 24.00 -5.94
C THR A 113 -3.99 22.70 -5.59
N LYS A 114 -4.68 21.55 -5.69
CA LYS A 114 -4.09 20.22 -5.44
C LYS A 114 -2.90 19.93 -6.35
N LEU A 115 -2.95 20.42 -7.58
CA LEU A 115 -1.88 20.29 -8.58
C LEU A 115 -0.80 21.38 -8.47
N GLY A 116 -0.88 22.28 -7.48
CA GLY A 116 0.11 23.30 -7.18
C GLY A 116 0.00 24.60 -8.01
N TYR A 117 -0.99 24.71 -8.90
CA TYR A 117 -1.16 25.87 -9.77
C TYR A 117 -1.72 27.09 -9.04
N THR A 118 -1.19 28.26 -9.37
CA THR A 118 -1.55 29.55 -8.75
C THR A 118 -2.63 30.35 -9.51
N MET A 119 -3.02 29.88 -10.70
CA MET A 119 -4.14 30.40 -11.49
C MET A 119 -5.08 29.26 -11.91
N ALA A 120 -6.38 29.56 -11.91
CA ALA A 120 -7.44 28.65 -12.30
C ALA A 120 -8.48 29.45 -13.10
N GLY A 121 -9.17 28.83 -14.06
CA GLY A 121 -10.21 29.52 -14.81
C GLY A 121 -11.22 28.56 -15.42
N THR A 122 -12.47 29.02 -15.49
CA THR A 122 -13.61 28.24 -15.98
C THR A 122 -14.13 28.82 -17.30
N GLU A 123 -14.39 27.96 -18.27
CA GLU A 123 -14.93 28.28 -19.60
C GLU A 123 -16.15 27.40 -19.96
N TYR A 124 -16.90 27.82 -20.98
CA TYR A 124 -17.99 27.10 -21.65
C TYR A 124 -19.12 26.48 -20.78
N GLY A 125 -19.17 26.77 -19.48
CA GLY A 125 -20.10 26.14 -18.54
C GLY A 125 -19.55 24.88 -17.87
N ASP A 126 -18.75 24.08 -18.59
CA ASP A 126 -18.24 22.78 -18.15
C ASP A 126 -16.70 22.64 -18.15
N GLU A 127 -15.93 23.55 -18.76
CA GLU A 127 -14.46 23.45 -18.88
C GLU A 127 -13.68 24.18 -17.76
N CYS A 128 -12.61 23.57 -17.26
CA CYS A 128 -11.67 24.14 -16.29
C CYS A 128 -10.22 24.08 -16.81
N TYR A 129 -9.46 25.14 -16.55
CA TYR A 129 -8.07 25.32 -16.97
C TYR A 129 -7.20 25.84 -15.80
N CYS A 130 -6.00 25.29 -15.62
CA CYS A 130 -5.04 25.63 -14.58
C CYS A 130 -3.69 26.09 -15.17
N GLY A 131 -2.95 26.94 -14.44
CA GLY A 131 -1.58 27.32 -14.77
C GLY A 131 -0.99 28.31 -13.76
N ASP A 132 0.25 28.76 -13.98
CA ASP A 132 0.91 29.76 -13.11
C ASP A 132 1.16 31.11 -13.81
N ASN A 133 0.93 31.15 -15.12
CA ASN A 133 1.09 32.34 -15.93
C ASN A 133 0.24 32.21 -17.21
N PHE A 134 -0.05 33.35 -17.84
CA PHE A 134 -0.57 33.37 -19.20
C PHE A 134 0.51 32.91 -20.19
N VAL A 135 0.15 32.01 -21.10
CA VAL A 135 1.07 31.45 -22.13
C VAL A 135 0.64 31.85 -23.54
N GLY A 136 -0.67 31.78 -23.86
CA GLY A 136 -1.22 32.14 -25.17
C GLY A 136 -1.50 33.64 -25.35
N ASN A 137 -1.81 34.02 -26.60
CA ASN A 137 -2.02 35.42 -27.05
C ASN A 137 -3.34 36.09 -26.59
N GLY A 138 -3.81 35.81 -25.36
CA GLY A 138 -5.07 36.33 -24.79
C GLY A 138 -4.90 37.22 -23.55
N GLY A 139 -5.81 37.10 -22.59
CA GLY A 139 -5.69 37.70 -21.25
C GLY A 139 -6.18 39.15 -21.12
N GLY A 140 -6.81 39.71 -22.15
CA GLY A 140 -7.44 41.02 -22.07
C GLY A 140 -8.70 40.97 -21.19
N MET A 141 -8.79 41.82 -20.16
CA MET A 141 -9.98 41.89 -19.30
C MET A 141 -11.23 42.25 -20.12
N ALA A 142 -12.26 41.42 -20.01
CA ALA A 142 -13.55 41.62 -20.64
C ALA A 142 -14.60 42.05 -19.61
N PRO A 143 -15.65 42.80 -19.99
CA PRO A 143 -16.81 43.01 -19.12
C PRO A 143 -17.40 41.67 -18.66
N SER A 144 -17.80 41.54 -17.39
CA SER A 144 -18.31 40.28 -16.83
C SER A 144 -19.55 39.73 -17.53
N SER A 145 -20.27 40.54 -18.31
CA SER A 145 -21.35 40.09 -19.20
C SER A 145 -20.89 39.14 -20.30
N PHE A 146 -19.60 39.08 -20.63
CA PHE A 146 -19.07 38.09 -21.58
C PHE A 146 -18.92 36.72 -20.92
N CYS A 147 -18.41 36.65 -19.69
CA CYS A 147 -18.37 35.43 -18.87
C CYS A 147 -19.69 35.21 -18.12
N SER A 148 -20.76 35.02 -18.88
CA SER A 148 -22.15 34.90 -18.40
C SER A 148 -22.83 33.57 -18.75
N MET A 149 -22.04 32.57 -19.15
CA MET A 149 -22.51 31.19 -19.26
C MET A 149 -22.62 30.60 -17.85
N PRO A 150 -23.81 30.12 -17.43
CA PRO A 150 -23.94 29.46 -16.14
C PRO A 150 -23.06 28.21 -16.10
N CYS A 151 -22.50 27.89 -14.94
CA CYS A 151 -21.81 26.61 -14.78
C CYS A 151 -22.82 25.46 -14.92
N GLU A 152 -22.46 24.36 -15.58
CA GLU A 152 -23.32 23.16 -15.60
C GLU A 152 -23.48 22.60 -14.18
N GLY A 153 -22.35 22.52 -13.46
CA GLY A 153 -22.33 22.09 -12.06
C GLY A 153 -22.93 23.10 -11.10
N ASP A 154 -23.15 24.37 -11.46
CA ASP A 154 -24.14 25.24 -10.80
C ASP A 154 -24.64 26.40 -11.67
N THR A 155 -25.91 26.36 -12.06
CA THR A 155 -26.53 27.32 -12.99
C THR A 155 -26.79 28.72 -12.41
N SER A 156 -26.29 29.02 -11.21
CA SER A 156 -26.27 30.37 -10.63
C SER A 156 -24.87 30.88 -10.27
N GLU A 157 -23.84 30.08 -10.53
CA GLU A 157 -22.47 30.54 -10.72
C GLU A 157 -22.18 30.67 -12.24
N MET A 158 -21.07 31.32 -12.61
CA MET A 158 -20.76 31.61 -14.02
C MET A 158 -19.41 31.02 -14.39
N CYS A 159 -19.38 30.14 -15.39
CA CYS A 159 -18.19 29.43 -15.84
C CYS A 159 -17.78 29.90 -17.24
N GLY A 160 -17.37 31.17 -17.31
CA GLY A 160 -16.90 31.77 -18.56
C GLY A 160 -18.00 31.91 -19.60
N ASN A 161 -17.62 31.73 -20.88
CA ASN A 161 -18.44 31.59 -22.09
C ASN A 161 -17.49 31.25 -23.25
N SER A 162 -17.98 30.98 -24.46
CA SER A 162 -17.12 30.70 -25.63
C SER A 162 -16.11 31.83 -25.91
N TRP A 163 -14.83 31.53 -25.75
CA TRP A 163 -13.65 32.40 -25.84
C TRP A 163 -13.49 33.43 -24.71
N TYR A 164 -14.12 33.19 -23.55
CA TYR A 164 -14.06 34.05 -22.37
C TYR A 164 -13.98 33.24 -21.08
N LEU A 165 -12.82 33.28 -20.43
CA LEU A 165 -12.50 32.56 -19.19
C LEU A 165 -12.88 33.41 -17.98
N ASN A 166 -13.65 32.86 -17.03
CA ASN A 166 -13.73 33.46 -15.68
C ASN A 166 -12.49 33.01 -14.90
N LEU A 167 -11.60 33.95 -14.59
CA LEU A 167 -10.29 33.68 -14.02
C LEU A 167 -10.26 33.93 -12.50
N TYR A 168 -9.51 33.07 -11.82
CA TYR A 168 -9.23 33.05 -10.38
C TYR A 168 -7.73 32.99 -10.15
N THR A 169 -7.24 33.64 -9.09
CA THR A 169 -5.81 33.73 -8.76
C THR A 169 -5.57 33.55 -7.27
N TYR A 170 -4.55 32.77 -6.93
CA TYR A 170 -4.07 32.57 -5.57
C TYR A 170 -3.15 33.71 -5.11
N ASN A 171 -3.25 34.10 -3.83
CA ASN A 171 -2.33 35.05 -3.23
C ASN A 171 -0.99 34.37 -2.91
N SER A 172 -0.06 34.41 -3.87
CA SER A 172 1.30 33.86 -3.75
C SER A 172 2.13 34.40 -2.58
N SER A 173 1.69 35.49 -1.92
CA SER A 173 2.27 35.99 -0.65
C SER A 173 2.09 35.02 0.53
N ALA A 174 1.25 33.99 0.40
CA ALA A 174 0.95 32.99 1.43
C ALA A 174 1.51 31.59 1.13
N LEU A 175 2.24 31.41 0.03
CA LEU A 175 2.89 30.13 -0.30
C LEU A 175 4.14 29.90 0.57
N PRO A 176 4.37 28.69 1.11
CA PRO A 176 5.65 28.31 1.72
C PRO A 176 6.80 28.38 0.69
N LEU A 177 7.75 29.28 0.89
CA LEU A 177 8.85 29.53 -0.06
C LEU A 177 10.01 28.52 0.06
N CYS A 178 9.88 27.38 -0.60
CA CYS A 178 11.02 26.52 -0.94
C CYS A 178 11.97 27.26 -1.91
N SER A 179 13.09 27.76 -1.40
CA SER A 179 13.95 28.71 -2.13
C SER A 179 15.07 28.03 -2.93
N GLY A 180 14.90 27.95 -4.25
CA GLY A 180 15.95 27.57 -5.21
C GLY A 180 16.71 28.79 -5.80
N PRO A 181 17.91 28.60 -6.38
CA PRO A 181 18.80 29.72 -6.73
C PRO A 181 18.43 30.45 -8.03
N THR A 182 18.12 31.75 -7.93
CA THR A 182 17.95 32.65 -9.08
C THR A 182 19.25 32.86 -9.86
N SER A 183 19.24 32.62 -11.17
CA SER A 183 20.31 33.05 -12.09
C SER A 183 19.79 34.06 -13.11
N THR A 184 20.23 35.31 -12.99
CA THR A 184 19.94 36.37 -13.98
C THR A 184 20.78 36.18 -15.25
N VAL A 185 20.14 36.08 -16.42
CA VAL A 185 20.83 36.04 -17.72
C VAL A 185 20.38 37.21 -18.59
N SER A 186 21.33 38.06 -18.99
CA SER A 186 21.11 39.12 -19.98
C SER A 186 21.38 38.62 -21.40
N ALA A 187 20.59 39.06 -22.37
CA ALA A 187 20.77 38.71 -23.78
C ALA A 187 22.02 39.36 -24.42
N PRO A 188 22.59 38.71 -25.43
CA PRO A 188 22.79 39.34 -26.75
C PRO A 188 22.16 38.48 -27.87
N VAL A 189 21.31 39.01 -28.76
CA VAL A 189 21.61 39.81 -30.00
C VAL A 189 21.99 38.95 -31.22
N GLU A 190 21.50 39.40 -32.38
CA GLU A 190 21.54 38.86 -33.76
C GLU A 190 22.98 38.51 -34.27
N GLU A 191 23.22 37.70 -35.33
CA GLU A 191 22.79 37.93 -36.73
C GLU A 191 22.66 36.67 -37.64
N THR A 192 21.55 36.67 -38.38
CA THR A 192 21.34 36.48 -39.85
C THR A 192 22.04 35.41 -40.73
N SER A 193 21.33 35.13 -41.85
CA SER A 193 21.72 34.46 -43.10
C SER A 193 21.68 32.92 -43.15
N SER A 194 20.92 32.22 -44.02
CA SER A 194 20.33 32.48 -45.36
C SER A 194 21.35 32.38 -46.54
N LEU A 195 21.08 31.84 -47.74
CA LEU A 195 19.86 31.31 -48.39
C LEU A 195 20.16 30.15 -49.39
N LEU A 196 19.13 29.33 -49.69
CA LEU A 196 18.79 28.68 -50.98
C LEU A 196 19.83 27.78 -51.73
N SER A 197 19.62 26.45 -51.77
CA SER A 197 18.88 25.71 -52.83
C SER A 197 19.80 25.00 -53.86
N THR A 198 19.39 24.10 -54.77
CA THR A 198 18.05 23.63 -55.21
C THR A 198 18.10 22.16 -55.73
N TYR A 199 16.93 21.55 -55.95
CA TYR A 199 16.61 20.54 -56.98
C TYR A 199 16.94 19.03 -56.83
N TYR A 200 15.85 18.24 -56.87
CA TYR A 200 15.62 17.01 -57.65
C TYR A 200 16.28 15.64 -57.30
N SER A 201 15.39 14.75 -56.83
CA SER A 201 14.96 13.53 -57.58
C SER A 201 15.65 12.17 -57.34
N THR A 202 14.89 11.30 -56.67
CA THR A 202 14.56 9.91 -57.07
C THR A 202 15.63 8.81 -57.18
N PHE A 203 15.39 7.79 -56.36
CA PHE A 203 15.36 6.35 -56.69
C PHE A 203 16.61 5.48 -56.72
N GLU A 204 16.30 4.25 -56.31
CA GLU A 204 16.87 2.94 -56.69
C GLU A 204 18.11 2.43 -55.95
N SER A 205 18.06 1.11 -55.70
CA SER A 205 18.93 0.37 -54.79
C SER A 205 19.85 -0.57 -55.55
N SER A 206 20.86 -1.07 -54.83
CA SER A 206 21.68 -2.25 -55.14
C SER A 206 22.73 -2.14 -56.26
N VAL A 207 23.98 -2.36 -55.87
CA VAL A 207 24.89 -3.30 -56.57
C VAL A 207 25.91 -3.89 -55.59
N THR A 208 25.71 -5.17 -55.27
CA THR A 208 26.64 -6.28 -55.58
C THR A 208 28.16 -6.05 -55.48
N ALA A 209 28.86 -6.89 -54.70
CA ALA A 209 29.95 -7.76 -55.21
C ALA A 209 30.53 -8.76 -54.17
N THR A 210 30.59 -10.05 -54.56
CA THR A 210 31.68 -11.06 -54.42
C THR A 210 32.69 -11.06 -53.24
N SER A 211 33.22 -12.20 -52.74
CA SER A 211 32.95 -13.65 -52.95
C SER A 211 33.90 -14.53 -52.08
N SER A 212 33.72 -15.86 -52.15
CA SER A 212 34.78 -16.91 -52.26
C SER A 212 35.00 -17.93 -51.10
N LEU A 213 34.95 -19.22 -51.49
CA LEU A 213 35.48 -20.47 -50.88
C LEU A 213 35.05 -20.90 -49.45
N ALA A 214 35.08 -22.19 -49.05
CA ALA A 214 34.88 -23.48 -49.76
C ALA A 214 34.91 -24.68 -48.76
N SER A 215 34.14 -25.75 -49.07
CA SER A 215 34.30 -27.15 -48.60
C SER A 215 34.07 -27.50 -47.11
N ALA A 216 33.67 -28.72 -46.70
CA ALA A 216 32.98 -29.85 -47.38
C ALA A 216 32.57 -30.95 -46.35
N SER A 217 31.71 -31.90 -46.76
CA SER A 217 31.46 -33.24 -46.14
C SER A 217 30.60 -33.28 -44.84
N SER A 218 29.68 -34.23 -44.59
CA SER A 218 29.04 -35.27 -45.44
C SER A 218 27.90 -36.04 -44.72
N THR A 219 26.89 -36.51 -45.48
CA THR A 219 26.01 -37.72 -45.28
C THR A 219 25.20 -37.86 -43.97
N ASP A 220 23.93 -38.32 -43.94
CA ASP A 220 23.00 -38.95 -44.91
C ASP A 220 21.60 -38.28 -44.78
N ALA A 221 20.70 -38.16 -45.78
CA ALA A 221 20.04 -39.13 -46.67
C ALA A 221 18.90 -39.95 -45.98
N THR A 222 17.67 -40.12 -46.50
CA THR A 222 17.02 -39.61 -47.75
C THR A 222 15.47 -39.81 -47.78
N ILE A 223 14.79 -39.06 -48.68
CA ILE A 223 13.61 -39.46 -49.53
C ILE A 223 12.13 -39.26 -49.07
N SER A 224 11.32 -38.80 -50.05
CA SER A 224 9.83 -38.66 -50.15
C SER A 224 9.14 -37.63 -49.23
N ALA A 225 8.39 -36.60 -49.67
CA ALA A 225 7.47 -36.38 -50.82
C ALA A 225 6.07 -37.03 -50.63
N ASN A 226 4.93 -36.44 -51.07
CA ASN A 226 4.74 -35.45 -52.15
C ASN A 226 3.42 -34.62 -52.04
N SER A 227 3.28 -33.61 -52.93
CA SER A 227 2.04 -33.11 -53.60
C SER A 227 1.02 -32.18 -52.89
N SER A 228 0.94 -30.93 -53.42
CA SER A 228 -0.24 -30.10 -53.80
C SER A 228 -1.42 -29.84 -52.82
N SER A 229 -1.93 -28.62 -52.58
CA SER A 229 -2.35 -27.50 -53.47
C SER A 229 -3.65 -27.79 -54.29
N SER A 230 -4.55 -26.84 -54.66
CA SER A 230 -4.41 -25.38 -54.84
C SER A 230 -5.75 -24.57 -55.00
N VAL A 231 -5.69 -23.25 -54.71
CA VAL A 231 -6.35 -22.03 -55.30
C VAL A 231 -7.87 -21.83 -55.58
N MET A 232 -8.40 -20.65 -55.17
CA MET A 232 -9.05 -19.54 -55.94
C MET A 232 -10.06 -18.75 -55.05
N SER A 233 -10.16 -17.39 -54.96
CA SER A 233 -10.15 -16.23 -55.90
C SER A 233 -11.55 -15.84 -56.43
N ALA A 234 -11.99 -14.56 -56.59
CA ALA A 234 -11.39 -13.23 -56.30
C ALA A 234 -12.40 -12.03 -56.42
N SER A 235 -11.94 -10.80 -56.06
CA SER A 235 -12.29 -9.45 -56.63
C SER A 235 -13.67 -8.80 -56.37
N ALA A 236 -13.90 -7.46 -56.44
CA ALA A 236 -13.13 -6.17 -56.42
C ALA A 236 -14.15 -4.96 -56.39
N THR A 237 -13.94 -3.62 -56.56
CA THR A 237 -12.86 -2.70 -57.02
C THR A 237 -13.15 -1.19 -56.66
N ALA A 238 -12.13 -0.33 -56.52
CA ALA A 238 -11.96 1.16 -56.76
C ALA A 238 -13.15 2.20 -56.67
N THR A 239 -12.98 3.52 -56.36
CA THR A 239 -12.23 4.55 -57.18
C THR A 239 -12.14 6.01 -56.58
N VAL A 240 -10.93 6.51 -56.26
CA VAL A 240 -10.21 7.80 -56.60
C VAL A 240 -10.84 9.27 -56.59
N SER A 241 -10.12 10.24 -55.94
CA SER A 241 -9.99 11.75 -56.16
C SER A 241 -11.06 12.79 -55.68
N SER A 242 -10.79 14.10 -55.39
CA SER A 242 -9.57 14.97 -55.19
C SER A 242 -9.85 16.47 -54.75
N SER A 243 -8.87 17.17 -54.10
CA SER A 243 -8.73 18.66 -53.79
C SER A 243 -9.50 19.26 -52.55
N ALA A 244 -9.12 20.33 -51.80
CA ALA A 244 -8.16 21.50 -51.81
C ALA A 244 -8.76 22.88 -52.26
N ILE A 245 -8.34 24.14 -51.90
CA ILE A 245 -7.07 24.82 -51.43
C ILE A 245 -7.37 26.17 -50.64
N GLU A 246 -6.40 26.77 -49.87
CA GLU A 246 -6.24 28.20 -49.36
C GLU A 246 -7.17 28.78 -48.22
N THR A 247 -6.89 29.87 -47.41
CA THR A 247 -5.66 30.50 -46.81
C THR A 247 -5.95 31.70 -45.84
N ALA A 248 -5.24 31.78 -44.68
CA ALA A 248 -4.80 32.91 -43.76
C ALA A 248 -5.62 34.20 -43.41
N GLY A 249 -5.40 34.75 -42.18
CA GLY A 249 -5.21 36.24 -42.00
C GLY A 249 -5.55 37.05 -40.70
N SER A 250 -4.67 37.06 -39.68
CA SER A 250 -4.24 38.24 -38.84
C SER A 250 -5.21 39.16 -38.01
N VAL A 251 -5.24 38.95 -36.67
CA VAL A 251 -4.76 39.85 -35.56
C VAL A 251 -4.86 41.40 -35.63
N THR A 252 -5.31 42.08 -34.53
CA THR A 252 -4.61 43.24 -33.85
C THR A 252 -5.30 43.85 -32.58
N ASN A 253 -4.59 43.85 -31.43
CA ASN A 253 -4.43 44.89 -30.35
C ASN A 253 -5.67 45.58 -29.66
N SER A 254 -5.68 46.14 -28.43
CA SER A 254 -4.61 46.68 -27.53
C SER A 254 -5.08 47.06 -26.08
N VAL A 255 -4.30 46.67 -25.05
CA VAL A 255 -3.87 47.31 -23.75
C VAL A 255 -4.76 48.25 -22.85
N SER A 256 -4.53 48.10 -21.52
CA SER A 256 -4.55 49.12 -20.40
C SER A 256 -5.87 49.58 -19.72
N SER A 257 -5.92 50.00 -18.44
CA SER A 257 -5.11 49.71 -17.20
C SER A 257 -5.71 50.40 -15.92
N ASP A 258 -5.21 50.02 -14.72
CA ASP A 258 -5.06 50.80 -13.46
C ASP A 258 -6.15 50.94 -12.35
N THR A 259 -5.64 50.82 -11.10
CA THR A 259 -6.04 51.43 -9.79
C THR A 259 -7.07 50.81 -8.82
N ALA A 260 -6.63 50.64 -7.56
CA ALA A 260 -7.40 50.47 -6.31
C ALA A 260 -7.53 51.85 -5.56
N PRO A 261 -7.94 52.04 -4.26
CA PRO A 261 -7.91 51.11 -3.10
C PRO A 261 -8.99 51.24 -1.97
N ALA A 262 -8.84 50.38 -0.93
CA ALA A 262 -8.96 50.65 0.52
C ALA A 262 -10.26 50.40 1.36
N ALA A 263 -10.00 49.75 2.52
CA ALA A 263 -10.55 50.01 3.88
C ALA A 263 -11.80 49.25 4.45
N THR A 264 -11.52 48.10 5.06
CA THR A 264 -11.96 47.66 6.43
C THR A 264 -13.43 47.77 6.90
N SER A 265 -13.97 46.62 7.32
CA SER A 265 -14.62 46.50 8.64
C SER A 265 -14.39 45.08 9.22
N ILE A 266 -14.44 44.91 10.54
CA ILE A 266 -14.23 43.61 11.21
C ILE A 266 -15.57 43.13 11.78
N SER A 267 -15.92 41.87 11.53
CA SER A 267 -16.99 41.15 12.22
C SER A 267 -16.50 39.77 12.61
N THR A 268 -16.60 39.42 13.89
CA THR A 268 -16.22 38.10 14.42
C THR A 268 -17.30 37.06 14.13
N CYS A 269 -16.95 35.95 13.49
CA CYS A 269 -17.83 34.78 13.40
C CYS A 269 -17.91 34.03 14.74
N PRO A 270 -18.99 33.23 14.97
CA PRO A 270 -19.11 32.40 16.16
C PRO A 270 -18.10 31.25 16.14
N ILE A 271 -17.53 30.94 17.30
CA ILE A 271 -16.68 29.77 17.50
C ILE A 271 -17.60 28.56 17.68
N HIS A 272 -17.40 27.50 16.90
CA HIS A 272 -17.97 26.18 17.20
C HIS A 272 -16.86 25.34 17.84
N GLU A 273 -16.94 25.12 19.15
CA GLU A 273 -16.00 24.25 19.87
C GLU A 273 -16.40 22.79 19.64
N ASP A 274 -15.70 22.11 18.73
CA ASP A 274 -15.48 20.65 18.78
C ASP A 274 -14.25 20.32 17.92
N SER A 275 -13.06 20.44 18.52
CA SER A 275 -11.77 20.12 17.91
C SER A 275 -11.39 18.66 18.20
N ASP A 276 -12.06 17.73 17.51
CA ASP A 276 -11.71 16.30 17.44
C ASP A 276 -12.30 15.74 16.13
N ASP A 277 -11.42 15.20 15.28
CA ASP A 277 -11.63 14.35 14.10
C ASP A 277 -12.94 14.47 13.27
N SER A 278 -12.79 14.81 11.99
CA SER A 278 -13.80 14.55 10.96
C SER A 278 -13.21 14.49 9.55
N SER A 279 -13.39 13.35 8.91
CA SER A 279 -13.70 13.22 7.49
C SER A 279 -14.98 13.99 7.12
N GLU A 280 -14.99 14.60 5.94
CA GLU A 280 -16.21 15.17 5.34
C GLU A 280 -16.48 14.54 3.97
N TRP A 281 -17.74 14.15 3.73
CA TRP A 281 -18.22 13.59 2.46
C TRP A 281 -19.07 14.62 1.70
N TYR A 282 -18.88 14.66 0.39
CA TYR A 282 -19.47 15.66 -0.51
C TYR A 282 -20.25 15.00 -1.65
N ALA A 283 -21.50 15.40 -1.84
CA ALA A 283 -22.36 14.86 -2.90
C ALA A 283 -21.94 15.39 -4.28
N LEU A 284 -21.58 14.48 -5.18
CA LEU A 284 -21.28 14.76 -6.59
C LEU A 284 -22.57 14.81 -7.44
N GLY A 285 -23.62 14.11 -7.02
CA GLY A 285 -24.93 14.10 -7.66
C GLY A 285 -25.28 12.76 -8.30
N CYS A 286 -26.41 12.75 -9.02
CA CYS A 286 -27.00 11.53 -9.57
C CYS A 286 -26.41 11.16 -10.94
N GLY A 287 -25.55 10.14 -10.98
CA GLY A 287 -25.00 9.56 -12.21
C GLY A 287 -25.97 8.56 -12.86
N LEU A 288 -26.04 8.56 -14.19
CA LEU A 288 -26.75 7.56 -14.98
C LEU A 288 -25.87 6.31 -15.13
N ASP A 289 -26.22 5.26 -14.39
CA ASP A 289 -25.43 4.04 -14.28
C ASP A 289 -25.79 3.01 -15.38
N SER A 290 -24.89 2.06 -15.65
CA SER A 290 -25.06 1.12 -16.77
C SER A 290 -24.48 -0.28 -16.48
N GLU A 291 -24.57 -1.19 -17.45
CA GLU A 291 -23.90 -2.51 -17.37
C GLU A 291 -22.38 -2.35 -17.14
N ASP A 292 -21.77 -1.30 -17.72
CA ASP A 292 -20.50 -0.74 -17.28
C ASP A 292 -20.78 0.20 -16.08
N ARG A 293 -20.56 -0.29 -14.86
CA ARG A 293 -20.89 0.40 -13.60
C ARG A 293 -19.96 1.60 -13.32
N ILE A 294 -20.51 2.72 -12.84
CA ILE A 294 -19.73 3.93 -12.48
C ILE A 294 -18.82 3.68 -11.27
N LEU A 295 -19.29 2.93 -10.28
CA LEU A 295 -18.51 2.43 -9.15
C LEU A 295 -18.62 0.90 -9.11
N SER A 296 -17.48 0.21 -9.04
CA SER A 296 -17.40 -1.25 -9.16
C SER A 296 -16.37 -1.90 -8.23
N SER A 297 -15.65 -1.13 -7.42
CA SER A 297 -14.55 -1.65 -6.60
C SER A 297 -15.02 -2.38 -5.33
N TYR A 298 -16.20 -2.03 -4.82
CA TYR A 298 -16.91 -2.74 -3.75
C TYR A 298 -18.41 -2.53 -3.90
N PHE A 299 -19.21 -3.51 -3.45
CA PHE A 299 -20.66 -3.50 -3.47
C PHE A 299 -21.23 -4.21 -2.24
N ILE A 300 -22.32 -3.68 -1.69
CA ILE A 300 -23.14 -4.31 -0.65
C ILE A 300 -24.59 -3.80 -0.73
N SER A 301 -25.57 -4.67 -0.53
CA SER A 301 -26.99 -4.30 -0.32
C SER A 301 -27.39 -4.62 1.12
N LEU A 302 -28.23 -3.78 1.73
CA LEU A 302 -28.72 -3.94 3.11
C LEU A 302 -30.21 -3.56 3.21
N ASP A 303 -31.03 -4.43 3.80
CA ASP A 303 -32.47 -4.24 4.09
C ASP A 303 -32.82 -2.92 4.82
N ASN A 304 -31.83 -2.21 5.36
CA ASN A 304 -31.96 -0.94 6.09
C ASN A 304 -30.90 0.11 5.68
N MET A 305 -30.45 0.12 4.42
CA MET A 305 -29.45 1.06 3.90
C MET A 305 -29.85 2.53 4.13
N THR A 306 -28.85 3.36 4.44
CA THR A 306 -28.93 4.82 4.54
C THR A 306 -27.69 5.45 3.92
N VAL A 307 -27.76 6.74 3.56
CA VAL A 307 -26.59 7.51 3.09
C VAL A 307 -25.45 7.43 4.11
N ASP A 308 -25.69 7.81 5.38
CA ASP A 308 -24.70 7.76 6.47
C ASP A 308 -24.02 6.37 6.57
N SER A 309 -24.77 5.27 6.42
CA SER A 309 -24.19 3.92 6.47
C SER A 309 -23.33 3.56 5.25
N CYS A 310 -23.73 3.96 4.03
CA CYS A 310 -22.93 3.68 2.84
C CYS A 310 -21.61 4.46 2.85
N LEU A 311 -21.66 5.75 3.19
CA LEU A 311 -20.46 6.59 3.33
C LEU A 311 -19.49 5.97 4.36
N THR A 312 -20.00 5.57 5.53
CA THR A 312 -19.20 4.90 6.58
C THR A 312 -18.61 3.57 6.08
N ILE A 313 -19.37 2.78 5.32
CA ILE A 313 -18.93 1.49 4.75
C ILE A 313 -17.77 1.68 3.76
N CYS A 314 -17.85 2.69 2.91
CA CYS A 314 -16.81 3.02 1.92
C CYS A 314 -15.57 3.63 2.59
N GLU A 315 -15.75 4.57 3.52
CA GLU A 315 -14.66 5.22 4.25
C GLU A 315 -13.84 4.21 5.08
N THR A 316 -14.51 3.34 5.83
CA THR A 316 -13.88 2.30 6.65
C THR A 316 -13.10 1.28 5.80
N ARG A 317 -13.39 1.21 4.49
CA ARG A 317 -12.68 0.37 3.50
C ARG A 317 -11.64 1.14 2.70
N GLY A 318 -11.38 2.40 3.02
CA GLY A 318 -10.39 3.25 2.35
C GLY A 318 -10.79 3.71 0.95
N TYR A 319 -12.09 3.71 0.62
CA TYR A 319 -12.58 4.24 -0.66
C TYR A 319 -12.85 5.73 -0.59
N VAL A 320 -12.39 6.49 -1.60
CA VAL A 320 -12.60 7.95 -1.70
C VAL A 320 -13.87 8.36 -2.47
N TYR A 321 -14.59 7.38 -3.04
CA TYR A 321 -15.93 7.54 -3.60
C TYR A 321 -16.90 6.50 -3.04
N ALA A 322 -18.15 6.93 -2.88
CA ALA A 322 -19.29 6.12 -2.48
C ALA A 322 -20.47 6.43 -3.42
N GLY A 323 -21.41 5.50 -3.56
CA GLY A 323 -22.60 5.72 -4.37
C GLY A 323 -23.76 4.81 -4.00
N LEU A 324 -24.96 5.37 -3.85
CA LEU A 324 -26.15 4.62 -3.46
C LEU A 324 -27.07 4.39 -4.66
N GLN A 325 -27.71 3.22 -4.73
CA GLN A 325 -28.62 2.85 -5.81
C GLN A 325 -29.81 2.02 -5.26
N TYR A 326 -30.92 2.01 -6.01
CA TYR A 326 -32.02 1.07 -5.83
C TYR A 326 -32.62 0.98 -4.41
N SER A 327 -32.58 2.04 -3.60
CA SER A 327 -33.04 2.11 -2.19
C SER A 327 -32.16 1.38 -1.16
N ASP A 328 -31.58 0.22 -1.52
CA ASP A 328 -30.85 -0.67 -0.59
C ASP A 328 -29.36 -0.93 -0.95
N GLU A 329 -28.90 -0.51 -2.13
CA GLU A 329 -27.56 -0.80 -2.62
C GLU A 329 -26.55 0.33 -2.31
N CYS A 330 -25.32 -0.07 -1.98
CA CYS A 330 -24.16 0.79 -1.77
C CYS A 330 -22.97 0.26 -2.57
N TYR A 331 -22.35 1.13 -3.36
CA TYR A 331 -21.16 0.89 -4.16
C TYR A 331 -20.03 1.81 -3.68
N CYS A 332 -18.78 1.36 -3.75
CA CYS A 332 -17.61 2.18 -3.44
C CYS A 332 -16.54 2.07 -4.53
N GLY A 333 -15.64 3.06 -4.59
CA GLY A 333 -14.49 3.03 -5.47
C GLY A 333 -13.49 4.16 -5.26
N ASN A 334 -12.40 4.13 -6.03
CA ASN A 334 -11.32 5.12 -5.97
C ASN A 334 -11.18 5.96 -7.25
N SER A 335 -12.08 5.77 -8.21
CA SER A 335 -12.18 6.53 -9.45
C SER A 335 -13.64 6.58 -9.92
N LEU A 336 -13.92 7.47 -10.87
CA LEU A 336 -15.19 7.58 -11.58
C LEU A 336 -14.88 7.54 -13.08
N SER A 337 -15.82 7.03 -13.89
CA SER A 337 -15.67 7.09 -15.34
C SER A 337 -15.72 8.54 -15.84
N SER A 338 -14.78 8.93 -16.71
CA SER A 338 -14.77 10.25 -17.36
C SER A 338 -15.93 10.45 -18.35
N SER A 339 -16.70 9.40 -18.67
CA SER A 339 -17.93 9.47 -19.46
C SER A 339 -19.22 9.43 -18.62
N THR A 340 -19.14 9.64 -17.30
CA THR A 340 -20.32 9.62 -16.42
C THR A 340 -21.28 10.75 -16.78
N SER A 341 -22.49 10.40 -17.23
CA SER A 341 -23.58 11.34 -17.47
C SER A 341 -24.41 11.50 -16.20
N TYR A 342 -24.99 12.68 -15.96
CA TYR A 342 -25.72 12.99 -14.73
C TYR A 342 -27.15 13.46 -15.02
N ASP A 343 -28.12 12.99 -14.23
CA ASP A 343 -29.53 13.41 -14.29
C ASP A 343 -30.12 13.43 -12.88
N SER A 344 -30.25 14.62 -12.30
CA SER A 344 -30.77 14.81 -10.93
C SER A 344 -32.23 14.42 -10.75
N THR A 345 -32.96 14.06 -11.81
CA THR A 345 -34.34 13.56 -11.73
C THR A 345 -34.44 12.04 -11.58
N ARG A 346 -33.30 11.32 -11.58
CA ARG A 346 -33.23 9.86 -11.66
C ARG A 346 -32.84 9.14 -10.38
N CYS A 347 -32.41 9.86 -9.36
CA CYS A 347 -32.19 9.34 -8.02
C CYS A 347 -33.43 9.65 -7.18
N ASP A 348 -34.51 8.94 -7.47
CA ASP A 348 -35.87 9.18 -6.99
C ASP A 348 -36.38 8.10 -6.03
N MET A 349 -35.49 7.26 -5.47
CA MET A 349 -35.81 6.22 -4.51
C MET A 349 -35.37 6.59 -3.09
N ASP A 350 -36.35 6.62 -2.17
CA ASP A 350 -36.16 6.76 -0.72
C ASP A 350 -35.21 5.66 -0.18
N CYS A 351 -34.34 5.98 0.78
CA CYS A 351 -33.49 4.97 1.42
C CYS A 351 -34.28 3.92 2.21
N ALA A 352 -33.91 2.64 2.09
CA ALA A 352 -34.57 1.51 2.77
C ALA A 352 -34.58 1.65 4.31
N GLY A 353 -33.58 2.34 4.89
CA GLY A 353 -33.46 2.61 6.33
C GLY A 353 -33.86 4.01 6.81
N ASP A 354 -34.02 5.01 5.92
CA ASP A 354 -34.40 6.40 6.28
C ASP A 354 -35.12 7.08 5.11
N SER A 355 -36.46 7.08 5.12
CA SER A 355 -37.28 7.61 4.01
C SER A 355 -37.33 9.15 3.93
N GLU A 356 -36.39 9.85 4.57
CA GLU A 356 -36.20 11.30 4.45
C GLU A 356 -34.95 11.67 3.62
N ASP A 357 -34.09 10.69 3.30
CA ASP A 357 -32.90 10.80 2.43
C ASP A 357 -33.06 9.88 1.19
N THR A 358 -32.41 10.21 0.06
CA THR A 358 -32.43 9.41 -1.18
C THR A 358 -31.27 8.42 -1.27
N CYS A 359 -31.53 7.27 -1.89
CA CYS A 359 -30.57 6.18 -2.12
C CYS A 359 -30.53 5.81 -3.61
N GLY A 360 -30.25 6.79 -4.46
CA GLY A 360 -30.19 6.61 -5.91
C GLY A 360 -31.54 6.27 -6.55
N GLY A 361 -31.52 5.46 -7.60
CA GLY A 361 -32.72 5.05 -8.34
C GLY A 361 -32.49 3.87 -9.28
N THR A 362 -33.41 3.59 -10.19
CA THR A 362 -33.24 2.47 -11.15
C THR A 362 -32.24 2.84 -12.24
N TRP A 363 -31.08 2.17 -12.27
CA TRP A 363 -29.91 2.51 -13.10
C TRP A 363 -29.48 3.98 -12.93
N ALA A 364 -29.47 4.43 -11.68
CA ALA A 364 -29.07 5.78 -11.31
C ALA A 364 -28.43 5.76 -9.92
N ILE A 365 -27.21 6.26 -9.81
CA ILE A 365 -26.37 6.17 -8.62
C ILE A 365 -26.14 7.55 -8.04
N GLU A 366 -26.50 7.77 -6.77
CA GLU A 366 -26.25 9.03 -6.08
C GLU A 366 -24.84 9.01 -5.50
N LEU A 367 -23.93 9.78 -6.11
CA LEU A 367 -22.48 9.69 -5.90
C LEU A 367 -21.98 10.71 -4.87
N PHE A 368 -20.97 10.30 -4.11
CA PHE A 368 -20.31 11.08 -3.06
C PHE A 368 -18.79 10.89 -3.12
N SER A 369 -18.02 11.89 -2.65
CA SER A 369 -16.55 11.84 -2.55
C SER A 369 -16.05 12.34 -1.19
N LEU A 370 -14.93 11.78 -0.73
CA LEU A 370 -14.28 12.11 0.54
C LEU A 370 -13.33 13.32 0.38
N ILE A 371 -13.57 14.39 1.14
CA ILE A 371 -12.77 15.64 1.15
C ILE A 371 -11.52 15.55 2.06
N SER A 372 -11.22 14.34 2.56
CA SER A 372 -10.16 13.94 3.51
C SER A 372 -10.50 14.09 5.01
N SER A 373 -9.86 13.24 5.81
CA SER A 373 -9.78 13.30 7.27
C SER A 373 -8.46 13.95 7.69
N SER A 374 -8.44 14.76 8.76
CA SER A 374 -7.21 15.41 9.22
C SER A 374 -7.02 15.39 10.74
N SER A 375 -5.87 14.86 11.18
CA SER A 375 -5.43 14.79 12.58
C SER A 375 -4.06 15.47 12.76
N SER A 376 -3.86 16.63 12.12
CA SER A 376 -2.65 17.44 12.23
C SER A 376 -2.48 18.03 13.64
N SER A 377 -1.64 17.39 14.46
CA SER A 377 -1.36 17.78 15.86
C SER A 377 -0.44 18.99 15.97
N CYS A 378 -0.94 20.16 15.60
CA CYS A 378 -0.25 21.44 15.75
C CYS A 378 -0.07 21.83 17.24
N THR A 379 1.12 21.61 17.79
CA THR A 379 1.46 22.10 19.14
C THR A 379 1.64 23.62 19.13
N ASP A 380 0.63 24.36 19.58
CA ASP A 380 0.75 25.81 19.78
C ASP A 380 1.75 26.13 20.90
N SER A 381 2.69 27.03 20.61
CA SER A 381 3.67 27.56 21.55
C SER A 381 3.65 29.10 21.54
N LEU A 382 2.52 29.67 21.94
CA LEU A 382 2.32 31.10 22.16
C LEU A 382 3.44 31.75 22.98
N SER A 383 4.34 32.45 22.29
CA SER A 383 5.35 33.29 22.91
C SER A 383 4.73 34.61 23.37
N THR A 384 4.98 34.98 24.62
CA THR A 384 4.59 36.29 25.19
C THR A 384 5.83 37.03 25.67
N GLU A 385 6.11 38.19 25.08
CA GLU A 385 7.32 38.95 25.38
C GLU A 385 7.25 39.74 26.70
N SER A 386 8.33 39.58 27.47
CA SER A 386 9.05 40.65 28.17
C SER A 386 8.38 41.42 29.33
N ALA A 387 8.92 41.20 30.53
CA ALA A 387 9.03 42.22 31.56
C ALA A 387 10.42 42.14 32.23
N THR A 388 11.25 43.16 32.02
CA THR A 388 12.65 43.18 32.45
C THR A 388 12.83 43.42 33.95
N THR A 389 13.75 42.71 34.62
CA THR A 389 14.49 43.22 35.79
C THR A 389 15.85 42.55 35.92
N THR A 390 16.91 43.36 35.97
CA THR A 390 18.31 42.93 36.07
C THR A 390 18.75 42.82 37.53
N LEU A 391 19.51 41.78 37.89
CA LEU A 391 20.46 41.86 39.01
C LEU A 391 21.63 40.88 38.84
N VAL A 392 22.80 41.29 39.31
CA VAL A 392 24.11 40.67 39.03
C VAL A 392 24.77 40.20 40.32
N THR A 393 25.32 38.98 40.35
CA THR A 393 26.57 38.71 41.09
C THR A 393 27.29 37.45 40.57
N SER A 394 28.59 37.37 40.83
CA SER A 394 29.54 36.37 40.33
C SER A 394 30.41 35.79 41.47
N THR A 395 31.03 34.61 41.28
CA THR A 395 32.34 34.11 41.81
C THR A 395 32.41 32.57 41.65
N THR A 396 33.28 31.91 40.86
CA THR A 396 34.77 31.74 40.75
C THR A 396 35.34 30.42 41.35
N SER A 397 36.07 29.67 40.49
CA SER A 397 37.33 28.92 40.77
C SER A 397 37.33 27.60 41.58
N GLY A 398 38.12 26.57 41.16
CA GLY A 398 38.43 25.46 42.08
C GLY A 398 39.36 24.23 41.80
N PHE A 399 40.03 24.03 40.64
CA PHE A 399 41.23 23.16 40.45
C PHE A 399 41.33 21.64 40.85
N ASN A 400 42.05 20.87 40.00
CA ASN A 400 42.92 19.68 40.26
C ASN A 400 42.33 18.27 40.56
N THR A 401 43.02 17.12 40.35
CA THR A 401 43.84 16.56 39.22
C THR A 401 44.06 15.04 39.41
N ALA A 402 44.32 14.31 38.30
CA ALA A 402 45.31 13.22 38.15
C ALA A 402 44.96 11.72 38.44
N ASN A 403 45.32 10.87 37.46
CA ASN A 403 46.08 9.60 37.55
C ASN A 403 45.43 8.33 38.16
N THR A 404 45.71 7.08 37.72
CA THR A 404 46.45 6.51 36.55
C THR A 404 46.14 5.00 36.38
N THR A 405 46.30 4.43 35.16
CA THR A 405 46.78 3.05 34.74
C THR A 405 46.52 1.81 35.66
N ALA A 406 46.23 0.57 35.21
CA ALA A 406 46.78 -0.17 34.07
C ALA A 406 46.21 -1.61 33.84
N ILE A 407 46.12 -2.04 32.56
CA ILE A 407 46.66 -3.31 31.95
C ILE A 407 46.10 -4.72 32.33
N ALA A 408 46.09 -5.60 31.31
CA ALA A 408 45.90 -7.08 31.24
C ALA A 408 44.45 -7.61 31.42
N SER A 409 43.86 -8.47 30.55
CA SER A 409 44.29 -9.63 29.71
C SER A 409 44.43 -10.95 30.50
N SER A 410 44.06 -12.15 29.99
CA SER A 410 43.82 -12.59 28.59
C SER A 410 43.02 -13.93 28.49
N THR A 411 42.59 -14.30 27.26
CA THR A 411 42.56 -15.68 26.67
C THR A 411 41.92 -16.87 27.45
N ASP A 412 40.80 -17.44 26.97
CA ASP A 412 40.75 -18.49 25.91
C ASP A 412 39.73 -19.66 26.06
N SER A 413 39.27 -20.13 24.89
CA SER A 413 38.98 -21.52 24.46
C SER A 413 37.99 -22.45 25.21
N ALA A 414 36.82 -22.59 24.58
CA ALA A 414 36.40 -23.78 23.80
C ALA A 414 35.75 -25.03 24.45
N SER A 415 34.49 -25.26 24.02
CA SER A 415 33.97 -26.51 23.42
C SER A 415 33.80 -27.80 24.25
N SER A 416 32.54 -28.27 24.36
CA SER A 416 31.97 -29.34 23.49
C SER A 416 30.94 -30.30 24.14
N VAL A 417 29.78 -30.43 23.46
CA VAL A 417 29.09 -31.68 23.07
C VAL A 417 28.40 -32.60 24.11
N ILE A 418 27.05 -32.52 24.10
CA ILE A 418 26.03 -33.62 24.00
C ILE A 418 26.13 -34.85 24.94
N VAL A 419 25.02 -35.20 25.64
CA VAL A 419 24.31 -36.51 25.54
C VAL A 419 22.99 -36.52 26.35
N THR A 420 22.01 -37.24 25.80
CA THR A 420 20.58 -37.39 26.12
C THR A 420 20.19 -37.95 27.51
N SER A 421 19.02 -37.55 28.02
CA SER A 421 17.88 -38.38 28.52
C SER A 421 16.88 -37.49 29.29
N SER A 422 15.59 -37.41 28.97
CA SER A 422 14.48 -38.40 28.96
C SER A 422 13.69 -38.47 30.27
N GLU A 423 12.37 -38.31 30.14
CA GLU A 423 11.28 -38.72 31.05
C GLU A 423 11.15 -38.12 32.48
N ARG A 424 10.35 -37.05 32.55
CA ARG A 424 8.94 -37.10 33.01
C ARG A 424 8.62 -37.98 34.25
N ALA A 425 8.13 -37.33 35.32
CA ALA A 425 6.78 -37.59 35.87
C ALA A 425 6.32 -36.60 36.98
N THR A 426 5.03 -36.22 36.89
CA THR A 426 4.06 -35.89 37.98
C THR A 426 4.40 -34.91 39.11
N GLU A 427 3.61 -33.82 39.13
CA GLU A 427 2.73 -33.38 40.24
C GLU A 427 3.17 -33.58 41.71
N ALA A 428 3.14 -32.48 42.48
CA ALA A 428 2.04 -32.26 43.44
C ALA A 428 1.95 -30.79 43.90
N THR A 429 0.72 -30.27 43.99
CA THR A 429 0.41 -28.91 44.49
C THR A 429 0.54 -28.81 46.02
N SER A 430 1.09 -27.71 46.53
CA SER A 430 0.66 -27.17 47.83
C SER A 430 0.84 -25.65 47.87
N VAL A 431 -0.14 -24.94 48.44
CA VAL A 431 -0.19 -23.47 48.56
C VAL A 431 -0.41 -23.13 50.02
N THR A 432 0.37 -22.19 50.59
CA THR A 432 -0.09 -21.20 51.60
C THR A 432 1.04 -20.23 52.03
N GLU A 433 0.72 -18.93 52.00
CA GLU A 433 0.89 -17.91 53.08
C GLU A 433 2.24 -17.73 53.84
N SER A 434 2.64 -16.51 54.25
CA SER A 434 2.17 -15.14 53.93
C SER A 434 3.09 -14.01 54.49
N THR A 435 2.97 -12.81 53.89
CA THR A 435 3.08 -11.44 54.47
C THR A 435 4.35 -10.86 55.14
N ALA A 436 4.66 -9.62 54.70
CA ALA A 436 5.23 -8.45 55.43
C ALA A 436 6.67 -8.54 55.98
N GLY A 437 7.47 -7.47 56.02
CA GLY A 437 7.40 -6.05 55.57
C GLY A 437 8.83 -5.45 55.70
N SER A 438 9.17 -4.16 55.62
CA SER A 438 8.52 -2.88 55.33
C SER A 438 9.66 -1.83 55.17
N GLU A 439 9.45 -0.71 54.43
CA GLU A 439 10.23 0.57 54.56
C GLU A 439 11.76 0.56 54.22
N THR A 440 12.50 1.64 53.87
CA THR A 440 12.22 3.05 53.49
C THR A 440 13.45 3.76 52.85
N VAL A 441 13.21 4.57 51.79
CA VAL A 441 13.66 5.99 51.58
C VAL A 441 15.14 6.40 51.31
N SER A 442 15.25 7.33 50.33
CA SER A 442 16.26 8.41 50.06
C SER A 442 17.71 8.17 49.58
N VAL A 443 17.88 8.43 48.28
CA VAL A 443 18.89 9.28 47.58
C VAL A 443 19.77 10.24 48.43
N PRO A 444 21.06 10.40 48.04
CA PRO A 444 21.73 11.71 47.97
C PRO A 444 22.20 12.09 46.53
N VAL A 445 22.55 13.37 46.30
CA VAL A 445 22.65 14.02 44.97
C VAL A 445 24.07 14.63 44.74
N THR A 446 24.32 15.15 43.52
CA THR A 446 25.40 16.08 43.06
C THR A 446 26.66 15.46 42.45
N SER A 447 27.37 16.06 41.48
CA SER A 447 27.05 17.11 40.48
C SER A 447 28.18 17.20 39.43
N ALA A 448 27.92 17.69 38.22
CA ALA A 448 28.94 18.02 37.21
C ALA A 448 28.61 19.33 36.47
N SER A 449 29.58 19.96 35.80
CA SER A 449 29.42 21.27 35.14
C SER A 449 30.02 21.32 33.74
N VAL A 450 29.56 22.30 32.96
CA VAL A 450 29.77 22.46 31.51
C VAL A 450 31.22 22.66 31.10
N ILE A 451 31.62 22.02 29.99
CA ILE A 451 32.70 22.47 29.10
C ILE A 451 32.19 22.39 27.65
N SER A 452 32.59 23.35 26.83
CA SER A 452 32.41 23.44 25.37
C SER A 452 33.50 24.40 24.83
N PRO A 453 33.91 24.42 23.54
CA PRO A 453 33.38 23.68 22.40
C PRO A 453 34.43 22.93 21.55
N THR A 454 34.01 21.83 20.88
CA THR A 454 34.63 21.37 19.62
C THR A 454 33.58 20.62 18.80
N SER A 455 33.62 20.76 17.47
CA SER A 455 32.77 20.03 16.53
C SER A 455 32.94 18.52 16.63
N THR A 456 31.84 17.77 16.66
CA THR A 456 31.83 16.31 16.48
C THR A 456 30.62 15.93 15.63
N THR A 457 30.80 15.02 14.69
CA THR A 457 29.76 14.52 13.79
C THR A 457 28.70 13.74 14.57
N SER A 458 27.42 13.94 14.27
CA SER A 458 26.34 13.10 14.78
C SER A 458 26.43 11.70 14.18
N THR A 459 26.77 10.71 15.01
CA THR A 459 26.72 9.28 14.63
C THR A 459 25.31 8.78 14.89
N GLU A 460 24.52 8.54 13.84
CA GLU A 460 23.15 8.06 13.99
C GLU A 460 23.04 6.52 14.00
N SER A 461 22.07 6.04 14.76
CA SER A 461 21.51 4.68 14.81
C SER A 461 22.43 3.48 14.49
N THR A 462 23.04 2.92 15.54
CA THR A 462 23.36 1.47 15.56
C THR A 462 22.24 0.73 16.30
N ALA A 463 21.26 0.24 15.55
CA ALA A 463 20.16 -0.56 16.07
C ALA A 463 20.63 -1.99 16.39
N SER A 464 21.12 -2.20 17.62
CA SER A 464 21.39 -3.54 18.14
C SER A 464 20.07 -4.26 18.43
N ALA A 465 19.92 -5.51 17.95
CA ALA A 465 18.67 -6.26 18.04
C ALA A 465 18.17 -6.39 19.50
N ALA A 466 16.92 -5.99 19.73
CA ALA A 466 16.38 -5.84 21.07
C ALA A 466 15.95 -7.20 21.67
N SER A 467 16.69 -7.64 22.67
CA SER A 467 16.51 -8.88 23.44
C SER A 467 16.85 -10.19 22.70
N THR A 468 17.61 -11.05 23.37
CA THR A 468 17.95 -12.42 22.91
C THR A 468 16.99 -13.48 23.48
N SER A 469 15.95 -13.05 24.20
CA SER A 469 14.99 -13.91 24.90
C SER A 469 13.80 -14.26 24.00
N VAL A 470 14.02 -15.19 23.08
CA VAL A 470 12.94 -15.79 22.28
C VAL A 470 11.97 -16.56 23.21
N PRO A 471 10.63 -16.44 23.06
CA PRO A 471 9.66 -17.15 23.90
C PRO A 471 9.80 -18.67 23.82
N SER A 472 9.85 -19.33 24.98
CA SER A 472 9.83 -20.78 25.06
C SER A 472 8.41 -21.32 24.84
N SER A 473 8.24 -22.19 23.85
CA SER A 473 6.98 -22.89 23.57
C SER A 473 7.23 -24.38 23.41
N SER A 474 6.26 -25.21 23.78
CA SER A 474 6.31 -26.67 23.65
C SER A 474 5.65 -27.20 22.38
N SER A 475 5.04 -26.33 21.57
CA SER A 475 4.40 -26.69 20.30
C SER A 475 5.43 -26.95 19.19
N THR A 476 5.07 -27.78 18.21
CA THR A 476 5.82 -27.89 16.96
C THR A 476 5.50 -26.68 16.10
N HIS A 477 6.54 -26.03 15.56
CA HIS A 477 6.42 -24.83 14.74
C HIS A 477 6.79 -25.12 13.29
N GLN A 478 6.10 -24.48 12.34
CA GLN A 478 6.28 -24.72 10.91
C GLN A 478 6.41 -23.40 10.14
N VAL A 479 7.34 -23.36 9.19
CA VAL A 479 7.55 -22.23 8.27
C VAL A 479 7.21 -22.68 6.86
N TRP A 480 6.22 -22.03 6.27
CA TRP A 480 5.77 -22.24 4.89
C TRP A 480 6.26 -21.12 3.99
N ALA A 481 6.25 -21.31 2.68
CA ALA A 481 6.33 -20.21 1.71
C ALA A 481 5.24 -20.36 0.64
N HIS A 482 4.61 -19.25 0.28
CA HIS A 482 3.56 -19.22 -0.73
C HIS A 482 4.16 -19.36 -2.13
N TYR A 483 3.60 -20.25 -2.94
CA TYR A 483 4.19 -20.65 -4.21
C TYR A 483 3.17 -20.53 -5.35
N MET A 484 3.39 -19.58 -6.25
CA MET A 484 2.56 -19.32 -7.42
C MET A 484 2.75 -20.40 -8.48
N VAL A 485 1.81 -21.36 -8.56
CA VAL A 485 1.83 -22.42 -9.58
C VAL A 485 1.61 -21.83 -10.97
N GLY A 486 0.93 -20.68 -11.10
CA GLY A 486 0.81 -19.90 -12.33
C GLY A 486 2.15 -19.54 -12.99
N ASN A 487 3.23 -19.39 -12.22
CA ASN A 487 4.56 -19.09 -12.75
C ASN A 487 5.35 -20.36 -13.16
N THR A 488 4.75 -21.55 -13.06
CA THR A 488 5.45 -22.85 -13.25
C THR A 488 5.21 -23.54 -14.58
N TYR A 489 4.53 -22.92 -15.56
CA TYR A 489 4.24 -23.56 -16.86
C TYR A 489 5.41 -24.39 -17.46
N PRO A 490 6.68 -23.88 -17.55
CA PRO A 490 7.80 -24.62 -18.11
C PRO A 490 8.46 -25.64 -17.14
N TYR A 491 8.07 -25.69 -15.87
CA TYR A 491 8.75 -26.51 -14.85
C TYR A 491 8.69 -28.01 -15.15
N THR A 492 9.70 -28.70 -14.64
CA THR A 492 9.74 -30.15 -14.50
C THR A 492 9.89 -30.53 -13.02
N VAL A 493 9.75 -31.82 -12.70
CA VAL A 493 10.13 -32.40 -11.39
C VAL A 493 11.55 -31.97 -10.97
N SER A 494 12.47 -31.71 -11.91
CA SER A 494 13.84 -31.26 -11.59
C SER A 494 13.93 -29.79 -11.13
N ASN A 495 13.03 -28.91 -11.60
CA ASN A 495 12.98 -27.52 -11.13
C ASN A 495 12.35 -27.48 -9.74
N TRP A 496 11.22 -28.18 -9.54
CA TRP A 496 10.62 -28.38 -8.23
C TRP A 496 11.60 -28.97 -7.21
N ALA A 497 12.42 -29.97 -7.60
CA ALA A 497 13.44 -30.52 -6.72
C ALA A 497 14.58 -29.54 -6.38
N SER A 498 14.89 -28.59 -7.27
CA SER A 498 15.85 -27.50 -7.01
C SER A 498 15.28 -26.54 -5.96
N ASP A 499 14.05 -26.06 -6.17
CA ASP A 499 13.35 -25.15 -5.26
C ASP A 499 13.13 -25.75 -3.88
N ILE A 500 12.67 -27.00 -3.81
CA ILE A 500 12.53 -27.75 -2.55
C ILE A 500 13.88 -27.85 -1.82
N SER A 501 14.98 -28.09 -2.55
CA SER A 501 16.31 -28.15 -1.94
C SER A 501 16.81 -26.79 -1.46
N ALA A 502 16.46 -25.70 -2.14
CA ALA A 502 16.80 -24.34 -1.73
C ALA A 502 15.96 -23.88 -0.52
N ALA A 503 14.65 -24.17 -0.53
CA ALA A 503 13.73 -23.87 0.57
C ALA A 503 14.12 -24.63 1.86
N LEU A 504 14.46 -25.92 1.76
CA LEU A 504 15.01 -26.69 2.88
C LEU A 504 16.31 -26.09 3.43
N ALA A 505 17.20 -25.58 2.57
CA ALA A 505 18.43 -24.91 2.99
C ALA A 505 18.17 -23.56 3.67
N ALA A 506 17.14 -22.82 3.23
CA ALA A 506 16.62 -21.61 3.88
C ALA A 506 15.80 -21.89 5.15
N GLY A 507 15.66 -23.16 5.58
CA GLY A 507 14.98 -23.56 6.81
C GLY A 507 13.45 -23.70 6.72
N ILE A 508 12.88 -23.62 5.51
CA ILE A 508 11.44 -23.71 5.21
C ILE A 508 11.01 -25.19 5.21
N ASP A 509 9.84 -25.50 5.79
CA ASP A 509 9.31 -26.88 5.89
C ASP A 509 8.50 -27.32 4.68
N GLY A 510 7.91 -26.37 3.95
CA GLY A 510 7.03 -26.67 2.83
C GLY A 510 6.54 -25.47 2.02
N PHE A 511 5.81 -25.77 0.94
CA PHE A 511 5.13 -24.77 0.11
C PHE A 511 3.60 -24.83 0.23
N ALA A 512 2.98 -23.65 0.29
CA ALA A 512 1.56 -23.47 0.00
C ALA A 512 1.41 -23.28 -1.51
N LEU A 513 0.92 -24.30 -2.22
CA LEU A 513 0.80 -24.28 -3.67
C LEU A 513 -0.43 -23.49 -4.09
N ASN A 514 -0.25 -22.21 -4.43
CA ASN A 514 -1.26 -21.33 -5.00
C ASN A 514 -1.64 -21.83 -6.40
N MET A 515 -2.82 -22.45 -6.50
CA MET A 515 -3.30 -23.11 -7.71
C MET A 515 -4.51 -22.37 -8.27
N GLY A 516 -4.36 -21.86 -9.49
CA GLY A 516 -5.41 -21.24 -10.28
C GLY A 516 -6.10 -22.21 -11.26
N SER A 517 -6.76 -21.64 -12.27
CA SER A 517 -7.75 -22.34 -13.10
C SER A 517 -7.26 -22.90 -14.45
N ASP A 518 -5.99 -22.72 -14.83
CA ASP A 518 -5.49 -23.26 -16.11
C ASP A 518 -5.44 -24.80 -16.13
N ASP A 519 -5.87 -25.40 -17.24
CA ASP A 519 -5.83 -26.86 -17.50
C ASP A 519 -4.45 -27.52 -17.28
N TRP A 520 -3.36 -26.76 -17.33
CA TRP A 520 -1.99 -27.27 -17.16
C TRP A 520 -1.47 -27.21 -15.71
N GLN A 521 -2.01 -26.35 -14.85
CA GLN A 521 -1.56 -26.23 -13.46
C GLN A 521 -1.71 -27.54 -12.64
N PRO A 522 -2.77 -28.35 -12.78
CA PRO A 522 -2.86 -29.66 -12.11
C PRO A 522 -1.66 -30.58 -12.35
N ALA A 523 -1.04 -30.52 -13.54
CA ALA A 523 0.14 -31.32 -13.86
C ALA A 523 1.41 -30.80 -13.16
N ARG A 524 1.55 -29.47 -12.99
CA ARG A 524 2.66 -28.87 -12.24
C ARG A 524 2.56 -29.12 -10.74
N VAL A 525 1.35 -29.12 -10.18
CA VAL A 525 1.11 -29.60 -8.81
C VAL A 525 1.53 -31.06 -8.67
N ALA A 526 1.16 -31.94 -9.62
CA ALA A 526 1.58 -33.34 -9.59
C ALA A 526 3.12 -33.51 -9.66
N ASP A 527 3.82 -32.68 -10.46
CA ASP A 527 5.28 -32.65 -10.50
C ASP A 527 5.90 -32.20 -9.16
N ALA A 528 5.29 -31.22 -8.46
CA ALA A 528 5.72 -30.79 -7.13
C ALA A 528 5.61 -31.91 -6.09
N TYR A 529 4.46 -32.57 -6.02
CA TYR A 529 4.25 -33.72 -5.12
C TYR A 529 5.20 -34.90 -5.45
N SER A 530 5.50 -35.10 -6.73
CA SER A 530 6.49 -36.09 -7.19
C SER A 530 7.91 -35.75 -6.70
N ALA A 531 8.33 -34.49 -6.79
CA ALA A 531 9.62 -34.01 -6.31
C ALA A 531 9.75 -34.10 -4.77
N ALA A 532 8.71 -33.71 -4.04
CA ALA A 532 8.72 -33.69 -2.57
C ALA A 532 8.67 -35.09 -1.93
N ALA A 533 8.09 -36.09 -2.60
CA ALA A 533 7.67 -37.39 -2.05
C ALA A 533 8.70 -38.17 -1.21
N SER A 534 10.01 -37.94 -1.40
CA SER A 534 11.11 -38.61 -0.69
C SER A 534 12.03 -37.67 0.09
N THR A 535 11.77 -36.36 0.09
CA THR A 535 12.63 -35.33 0.70
C THR A 535 12.31 -35.09 2.18
N GLY A 536 11.06 -35.31 2.59
CA GLY A 536 10.53 -34.89 3.89
C GLY A 536 9.89 -33.49 3.88
N PHE A 537 10.16 -32.67 2.86
CA PHE A 537 9.50 -31.40 2.62
C PHE A 537 8.00 -31.60 2.38
N LYS A 538 7.20 -30.61 2.73
CA LYS A 538 5.73 -30.70 2.74
C LYS A 538 5.08 -29.73 1.77
N LEU A 539 3.89 -30.09 1.32
CA LEU A 539 3.09 -29.32 0.37
C LEU A 539 1.64 -29.31 0.85
N PHE A 540 0.95 -28.18 0.70
CA PHE A 540 -0.51 -28.14 0.73
C PHE A 540 -1.02 -27.29 -0.42
N LEU A 541 -2.33 -27.38 -0.66
CA LEU A 541 -3.02 -26.59 -1.66
C LEU A 541 -3.48 -25.27 -1.04
N SER A 542 -3.10 -24.16 -1.66
CA SER A 542 -3.81 -22.89 -1.53
C SER A 542 -4.64 -22.70 -2.80
N LEU A 543 -5.96 -22.81 -2.70
CA LEU A 543 -6.84 -22.67 -3.84
C LEU A 543 -7.03 -21.17 -4.14
N ASP A 544 -6.63 -20.70 -5.33
CA ASP A 544 -6.80 -19.29 -5.72
C ASP A 544 -8.24 -19.03 -6.17
N MET A 545 -9.05 -18.54 -5.23
CA MET A 545 -10.46 -18.26 -5.45
C MET A 545 -10.72 -16.96 -6.21
N THR A 546 -9.68 -16.20 -6.60
CA THR A 546 -9.83 -15.06 -7.52
C THR A 546 -9.91 -15.49 -8.98
N VAL A 547 -9.39 -16.69 -9.32
CA VAL A 547 -9.43 -17.24 -10.69
C VAL A 547 -10.11 -18.60 -10.80
N LEU A 548 -10.26 -19.35 -9.69
CA LEU A 548 -11.08 -20.56 -9.65
C LEU A 548 -12.57 -20.21 -9.56
N SER A 549 -13.41 -20.88 -10.36
CA SER A 549 -14.86 -20.69 -10.31
C SER A 549 -15.43 -21.01 -8.91
N CYS A 550 -16.29 -20.14 -8.39
CA CYS A 550 -16.87 -20.25 -7.05
C CYS A 550 -18.41 -20.15 -7.01
N SER A 551 -19.06 -20.13 -8.18
CA SER A 551 -20.45 -19.71 -8.34
C SER A 551 -21.50 -20.79 -8.06
N SER A 552 -21.11 -22.03 -7.75
CA SER A 552 -22.05 -23.13 -7.48
C SER A 552 -21.45 -24.29 -6.66
N SER A 553 -22.31 -25.13 -6.09
CA SER A 553 -21.93 -26.43 -5.51
C SER A 553 -21.22 -27.36 -6.52
N SER A 554 -21.44 -27.18 -7.83
CA SER A 554 -20.73 -27.94 -8.86
C SER A 554 -19.28 -27.45 -9.06
N ASP A 555 -18.95 -26.26 -8.56
CA ASP A 555 -17.59 -25.74 -8.52
C ASP A 555 -16.88 -26.17 -7.23
N ALA A 556 -17.58 -26.10 -6.08
CA ALA A 556 -17.11 -26.71 -4.83
C ALA A 556 -16.70 -28.18 -5.01
N ALA A 557 -17.50 -28.97 -5.75
CA ALA A 557 -17.19 -30.36 -6.08
C ALA A 557 -15.89 -30.53 -6.91
N LYS A 558 -15.45 -29.51 -7.68
CA LYS A 558 -14.14 -29.51 -8.34
C LYS A 558 -13.02 -29.29 -7.31
N LEU A 559 -13.20 -28.34 -6.39
CA LEU A 559 -12.25 -28.06 -5.32
C LEU A 559 -12.04 -29.29 -4.42
N VAL A 560 -13.14 -29.96 -4.05
CA VAL A 560 -13.12 -31.26 -3.34
C VAL A 560 -12.25 -32.27 -4.11
N SER A 561 -12.52 -32.48 -5.41
CA SER A 561 -11.78 -33.42 -6.26
C SER A 561 -10.26 -33.12 -6.34
N ILE A 562 -9.87 -31.84 -6.31
CA ILE A 562 -8.45 -31.44 -6.26
C ILE A 562 -7.82 -31.85 -4.91
N VAL A 563 -8.49 -31.58 -3.79
CA VAL A 563 -8.01 -31.98 -2.45
C VAL A 563 -7.97 -33.51 -2.28
N GLU A 564 -9.00 -34.23 -2.74
CA GLU A 564 -9.06 -35.69 -2.73
C GLU A 564 -7.87 -36.34 -3.45
N GLY A 565 -7.40 -35.73 -4.54
CA GLY A 565 -6.25 -36.20 -5.32
C GLY A 565 -4.92 -36.22 -4.56
N TYR A 566 -4.75 -35.34 -3.56
CA TYR A 566 -3.48 -35.18 -2.82
C TYR A 566 -3.55 -35.52 -1.33
N ALA A 567 -4.76 -35.64 -0.76
CA ALA A 567 -5.00 -35.94 0.67
C ALA A 567 -4.26 -37.16 1.26
N THR A 568 -3.83 -38.11 0.42
CA THR A 568 -3.08 -39.31 0.84
C THR A 568 -1.62 -39.37 0.37
N ALA A 569 -1.11 -38.31 -0.26
CA ALA A 569 0.26 -38.24 -0.77
C ALA A 569 1.29 -38.09 0.37
N THR A 570 2.46 -38.74 0.26
CA THR A 570 3.52 -38.68 1.29
C THR A 570 3.99 -37.26 1.60
N ALA A 571 3.99 -36.38 0.59
CA ALA A 571 4.38 -34.98 0.72
C ALA A 571 3.24 -34.05 1.21
N GLN A 572 1.99 -34.51 1.30
CA GLN A 572 0.87 -33.71 1.82
C GLN A 572 1.18 -33.28 3.26
N ALA A 573 1.02 -31.98 3.53
CA ALA A 573 1.10 -31.41 4.86
C ALA A 573 -0.14 -31.81 5.68
N THR A 574 0.07 -32.10 6.96
CA THR A 574 -1.00 -32.45 7.89
C THR A 574 -0.79 -31.70 9.20
N TYR A 575 -1.85 -31.07 9.72
CA TYR A 575 -1.85 -30.40 11.01
C TYR A 575 -2.92 -31.05 11.91
N GLU A 576 -2.59 -31.27 13.19
CA GLU A 576 -3.37 -32.10 14.14
C GLU A 576 -3.80 -33.49 13.63
N GLY A 577 -3.13 -34.03 12.60
CA GLY A 577 -3.50 -35.30 11.95
C GLY A 577 -4.62 -35.18 10.91
N LYS A 578 -5.09 -33.97 10.60
CA LYS A 578 -5.95 -33.64 9.45
C LYS A 578 -5.10 -33.17 8.25
N VAL A 579 -5.66 -33.16 7.05
CA VAL A 579 -5.01 -32.66 5.82
C VAL A 579 -5.00 -31.12 5.79
N LEU A 580 -3.83 -30.47 5.75
CA LEU A 580 -3.76 -29.00 5.69
C LEU A 580 -4.20 -28.50 4.31
N VAL A 581 -5.06 -27.47 4.28
CA VAL A 581 -5.59 -26.78 3.08
C VAL A 581 -5.74 -25.28 3.37
N SER A 582 -5.61 -24.44 2.36
CA SER A 582 -5.84 -22.99 2.41
C SER A 582 -6.54 -22.49 1.14
N THR A 583 -6.89 -21.21 1.10
CA THR A 583 -7.30 -20.45 -0.09
C THR A 583 -6.60 -19.11 -0.11
N PHE A 584 -6.45 -18.54 -1.31
CA PHE A 584 -6.35 -17.10 -1.47
C PHE A 584 -7.75 -16.59 -1.88
N ALA A 585 -8.31 -15.65 -1.11
CA ALA A 585 -9.68 -15.15 -1.20
C ALA A 585 -10.78 -16.22 -1.03
N GLY A 586 -12.01 -15.91 -1.44
CA GLY A 586 -13.15 -16.83 -1.45
C GLY A 586 -14.20 -16.65 -0.34
N SER A 587 -14.23 -15.50 0.35
CA SER A 587 -15.31 -15.15 1.31
C SER A 587 -16.68 -14.97 0.65
N ASP A 588 -16.68 -14.66 -0.64
CA ASP A 588 -17.80 -14.34 -1.52
C ASP A 588 -18.30 -15.54 -2.36
N CYS A 589 -17.76 -16.74 -2.13
CA CYS A 589 -18.19 -17.96 -2.81
C CYS A 589 -19.70 -18.20 -2.66
N ALA A 590 -20.39 -18.49 -3.77
CA ALA A 590 -21.84 -18.70 -3.77
C ALA A 590 -22.27 -20.09 -3.27
N PHE A 591 -21.31 -20.99 -3.01
CA PHE A 591 -21.51 -22.27 -2.32
C PHE A 591 -21.15 -22.13 -0.83
N SER A 592 -21.65 -23.02 0.02
CA SER A 592 -21.33 -22.99 1.46
C SER A 592 -20.10 -23.83 1.74
N TRP A 593 -19.00 -23.20 2.18
CA TRP A 593 -17.75 -23.87 2.55
C TRP A 593 -17.95 -25.02 3.55
N GLN A 594 -18.91 -24.90 4.47
CA GLN A 594 -19.29 -26.01 5.36
C GLN A 594 -19.86 -27.19 4.57
N THR A 595 -20.97 -26.99 3.86
CA THR A 595 -21.82 -28.08 3.36
C THR A 595 -21.38 -28.65 2.01
N ASP A 596 -20.74 -27.83 1.17
CA ASP A 596 -20.37 -28.17 -0.20
C ASP A 596 -18.89 -28.55 -0.35
N PHE A 597 -18.07 -28.32 0.69
CA PHE A 597 -16.63 -28.60 0.70
C PHE A 597 -16.19 -29.39 1.95
N VAL A 598 -16.26 -28.81 3.15
CA VAL A 598 -15.76 -29.42 4.40
C VAL A 598 -16.51 -30.73 4.75
N ASP A 599 -17.84 -30.69 4.75
CA ASP A 599 -18.69 -31.84 5.08
C ASP A 599 -18.58 -32.94 4.01
N VAL A 600 -18.29 -32.57 2.76
CA VAL A 600 -18.11 -33.51 1.64
C VAL A 600 -16.79 -34.26 1.77
N LEU A 601 -15.67 -33.54 1.99
CA LEU A 601 -14.36 -34.13 2.25
C LEU A 601 -14.38 -35.01 3.50
N SER A 602 -15.01 -34.54 4.58
CA SER A 602 -15.19 -35.33 5.81
C SER A 602 -16.02 -36.60 5.56
N SER A 603 -17.04 -36.53 4.69
CA SER A 603 -17.84 -37.70 4.28
C SER A 603 -17.07 -38.69 3.40
N ALA A 604 -16.08 -38.23 2.63
CA ALA A 604 -15.11 -39.07 1.93
C ALA A 604 -14.05 -39.69 2.86
N GLY A 605 -14.00 -39.28 4.14
CA GLY A 605 -13.03 -39.70 5.14
C GLY A 605 -11.77 -38.82 5.22
N ILE A 606 -11.78 -37.68 4.52
CA ILE A 606 -10.67 -36.71 4.47
C ILE A 606 -11.05 -35.53 5.37
N ASN A 607 -10.64 -35.60 6.64
CA ASN A 607 -10.75 -34.45 7.52
C ASN A 607 -9.64 -33.45 7.17
N ILE A 608 -9.99 -32.19 6.93
CA ILE A 608 -9.03 -31.11 6.64
C ILE A 608 -8.79 -30.22 7.86
N PHE A 609 -7.59 -29.64 7.96
CA PHE A 609 -7.30 -28.46 8.78
C PHE A 609 -7.34 -27.26 7.83
N PHE A 610 -8.37 -26.42 7.91
CA PHE A 610 -8.60 -25.38 6.91
C PHE A 610 -8.21 -23.99 7.46
N VAL A 611 -7.18 -23.39 6.86
CA VAL A 611 -6.61 -22.08 7.25
C VAL A 611 -6.55 -21.18 6.01
N PRO A 612 -7.70 -20.67 5.52
CA PRO A 612 -7.75 -19.81 4.34
C PRO A 612 -7.28 -18.38 4.62
N SER A 613 -7.09 -17.59 3.57
CA SER A 613 -6.99 -16.12 3.62
C SER A 613 -8.17 -15.51 2.86
N ILE A 614 -9.33 -15.39 3.50
CA ILE A 614 -10.60 -14.99 2.86
C ILE A 614 -10.82 -13.48 2.78
N PHE A 615 -9.93 -12.67 3.38
CA PHE A 615 -10.02 -11.19 3.41
C PHE A 615 -11.32 -10.63 4.03
N SER A 616 -11.99 -11.41 4.86
CA SER A 616 -13.20 -10.97 5.59
C SER A 616 -12.87 -10.08 6.78
N ASP A 617 -13.86 -9.28 7.19
CA ASP A 617 -13.81 -8.59 8.48
C ASP A 617 -13.66 -9.59 9.63
N VAL A 618 -12.73 -9.31 10.56
CA VAL A 618 -12.36 -10.22 11.64
C VAL A 618 -13.53 -10.61 12.55
N SER A 619 -14.57 -9.77 12.66
CA SER A 619 -15.77 -10.10 13.45
C SER A 619 -16.48 -11.38 12.98
N THR A 620 -16.34 -11.73 11.70
CA THR A 620 -16.91 -12.95 11.09
C THR A 620 -16.23 -14.24 11.56
N PHE A 621 -14.95 -14.18 11.95
CA PHE A 621 -14.13 -15.38 12.22
C PHE A 621 -14.68 -16.22 13.38
N SER A 622 -15.27 -15.56 14.38
CA SER A 622 -15.86 -16.22 15.55
C SER A 622 -17.12 -17.03 15.24
N SER A 623 -17.83 -16.70 14.14
CA SER A 623 -19.04 -17.39 13.68
C SER A 623 -18.78 -18.50 12.64
N ASN A 624 -17.66 -18.47 11.93
CA ASN A 624 -17.36 -19.46 10.89
C ASN A 624 -17.02 -20.83 11.49
N THR A 625 -17.91 -21.82 11.39
CA THR A 625 -17.67 -23.19 11.91
C THR A 625 -16.81 -24.06 11.00
N TRP A 626 -16.54 -23.59 9.78
CA TRP A 626 -15.97 -24.37 8.67
C TRP A 626 -14.46 -24.19 8.50
N MET A 627 -13.82 -23.27 9.24
CA MET A 627 -12.38 -23.00 9.20
C MET A 627 -11.76 -23.23 10.58
N ASP A 628 -10.58 -23.87 10.61
CA ASP A 628 -9.79 -24.14 11.82
C ASP A 628 -8.83 -23.01 12.18
N GLY A 629 -8.57 -22.10 11.25
CA GLY A 629 -7.73 -20.92 11.41
C GLY A 629 -7.97 -19.87 10.32
N GLU A 630 -7.13 -18.84 10.27
CA GLU A 630 -7.04 -17.87 9.18
C GLU A 630 -5.56 -17.47 8.93
N LEU A 631 -5.18 -17.31 7.67
CA LEU A 631 -3.92 -16.73 7.21
C LEU A 631 -4.13 -15.23 6.98
N ASN A 632 -3.43 -14.38 7.73
CA ASN A 632 -3.47 -12.93 7.55
C ASN A 632 -2.41 -12.51 6.52
N TRP A 633 -2.74 -12.68 5.25
CA TRP A 633 -1.92 -12.27 4.10
C TRP A 633 -1.39 -10.82 4.24
N ASN A 634 -2.27 -9.91 4.63
CA ASN A 634 -1.96 -8.48 4.73
C ASN A 634 -0.96 -8.15 5.85
N SER A 635 -0.70 -9.07 6.78
CA SER A 635 0.36 -8.90 7.80
C SER A 635 1.78 -9.09 7.26
N GLY A 636 1.96 -9.35 5.96
CA GLY A 636 3.28 -9.37 5.32
C GLY A 636 3.93 -7.98 5.18
N TRP A 637 3.13 -6.91 5.11
CA TRP A 637 3.61 -5.54 4.79
C TRP A 637 2.81 -4.44 5.53
N PRO A 638 3.40 -3.26 5.76
CA PRO A 638 2.64 -2.08 6.16
C PRO A 638 1.79 -1.55 5.00
N MET A 639 0.47 -1.50 5.18
CA MET A 639 -0.48 -0.96 4.19
C MET A 639 -0.58 0.57 4.24
N GLY A 640 0.57 1.26 4.24
CA GLY A 640 0.66 2.72 4.35
C GLY A 640 2.09 3.23 4.51
N ALA A 641 2.23 4.43 5.08
CA ALA A 641 3.54 5.06 5.33
C ALA A 641 4.22 4.59 6.63
N GLU A 642 3.45 4.11 7.61
CA GLU A 642 3.96 3.75 8.94
C GLU A 642 4.78 2.44 8.94
N ASP A 643 5.55 2.19 10.00
CA ASP A 643 6.24 0.91 10.21
C ASP A 643 5.23 -0.22 10.47
N ILE A 644 5.60 -1.47 10.17
CA ILE A 644 4.71 -2.62 10.42
C ILE A 644 4.54 -2.88 11.93
N THR A 645 3.32 -3.16 12.38
CA THR A 645 3.00 -3.41 13.80
C THR A 645 2.16 -4.68 13.98
N THR A 646 2.16 -5.24 15.20
CA THR A 646 1.34 -6.41 15.54
C THR A 646 -0.17 -6.13 15.63
N THR A 647 -0.61 -4.89 15.41
CA THR A 647 -2.01 -4.48 15.60
C THR A 647 -3.01 -5.34 14.80
N SER A 648 -2.62 -5.81 13.61
CA SER A 648 -3.45 -6.74 12.82
C SER A 648 -3.39 -8.18 13.34
N ASP A 649 -2.23 -8.64 13.83
CA ASP A 649 -2.06 -9.95 14.48
C ASP A 649 -2.92 -10.06 15.74
N ASP A 650 -2.84 -9.05 16.61
CA ASP A 650 -3.59 -8.97 17.87
C ASP A 650 -5.11 -8.98 17.60
N ALA A 651 -5.56 -8.29 16.54
CA ALA A 651 -6.97 -8.30 16.13
C ALA A 651 -7.42 -9.66 15.57
N TYR A 652 -6.62 -10.32 14.73
CA TYR A 652 -6.92 -11.64 14.19
C TYR A 652 -6.93 -12.69 15.31
N MET A 653 -5.90 -12.76 16.15
CA MET A 653 -5.82 -13.70 17.28
C MET A 653 -7.01 -13.54 18.24
N ALA A 654 -7.39 -12.30 18.57
CA ALA A 654 -8.54 -12.03 19.44
C ALA A 654 -9.88 -12.47 18.84
N ALA A 655 -10.03 -12.40 17.51
CA ALA A 655 -11.25 -12.81 16.80
C ALA A 655 -11.32 -14.33 16.51
N LEU A 656 -10.18 -14.96 16.29
CA LEU A 656 -10.00 -16.40 16.10
C LEU A 656 -10.15 -17.18 17.42
N GLY A 657 -9.71 -16.60 18.53
CA GLY A 657 -9.94 -17.08 19.89
C GLY A 657 -9.15 -18.34 20.26
N SER A 658 -9.59 -19.50 19.79
CA SER A 658 -8.89 -20.79 19.96
C SER A 658 -8.65 -21.54 18.64
N LYS A 659 -8.82 -20.83 17.52
CA LYS A 659 -8.44 -21.26 16.18
C LYS A 659 -6.98 -20.89 15.91
N GLU A 660 -6.36 -21.53 14.93
CA GLU A 660 -4.99 -21.20 14.54
C GLU A 660 -4.91 -19.82 13.89
N TYR A 661 -3.87 -19.06 14.25
CA TYR A 661 -3.52 -17.82 13.57
C TYR A 661 -2.21 -18.00 12.80
N MET A 662 -2.24 -17.79 11.48
CA MET A 662 -1.05 -17.83 10.64
C MET A 662 -0.69 -16.41 10.17
N PRO A 663 0.31 -15.74 10.77
CA PRO A 663 0.84 -14.48 10.24
C PRO A 663 1.68 -14.71 8.98
N ALA A 664 1.64 -13.71 8.11
CA ALA A 664 2.50 -13.59 6.93
C ALA A 664 3.78 -12.80 7.24
N VAL A 665 4.83 -13.07 6.48
CA VAL A 665 6.09 -12.30 6.46
C VAL A 665 6.61 -12.14 5.04
N SER A 666 7.07 -10.96 4.68
CA SER A 666 7.59 -10.65 3.33
C SER A 666 8.76 -9.68 3.38
N PRO A 667 9.70 -9.72 2.42
CA PRO A 667 10.75 -8.71 2.33
C PRO A 667 10.33 -7.43 1.62
N PHE A 668 9.62 -7.55 0.50
CA PHE A 668 9.37 -6.46 -0.45
C PHE A 668 7.98 -6.58 -1.09
N PHE A 669 7.44 -5.48 -1.60
CA PHE A 669 6.31 -5.50 -2.53
C PHE A 669 6.46 -4.39 -3.57
N TYR A 670 6.42 -4.73 -4.85
CA TYR A 670 6.33 -3.77 -5.96
C TYR A 670 5.70 -4.42 -7.20
N THR A 671 4.77 -3.72 -7.83
CA THR A 671 4.08 -4.15 -9.05
C THR A 671 3.90 -2.97 -10.00
N HIS A 672 4.16 -3.17 -11.30
CA HIS A 672 4.23 -2.11 -12.31
C HIS A 672 3.75 -2.58 -13.69
N PHE A 673 2.45 -2.84 -13.79
CA PHE A 673 1.75 -3.23 -15.00
C PHE A 673 0.77 -2.13 -15.41
N GLY A 674 0.89 -1.65 -16.66
CA GLY A 674 0.05 -0.57 -17.18
C GLY A 674 -1.42 -0.95 -17.42
N PRO A 675 -2.27 0.03 -17.75
CA PRO A 675 -3.71 -0.17 -17.95
C PRO A 675 -4.10 -1.14 -19.07
N ASN A 676 -3.18 -1.46 -19.98
CA ASN A 676 -3.38 -2.41 -21.09
C ASN A 676 -2.98 -3.86 -20.74
N SER A 677 -2.57 -4.14 -19.49
CA SER A 677 -2.33 -5.49 -18.99
C SER A 677 -3.05 -5.70 -17.66
N TRP A 678 -2.33 -5.84 -16.54
CA TRP A 678 -2.94 -6.13 -15.23
C TRP A 678 -3.41 -4.87 -14.48
N ASN A 679 -3.03 -3.66 -14.93
CA ASN A 679 -3.37 -2.38 -14.29
C ASN A 679 -3.02 -2.32 -12.78
N LYS A 680 -1.86 -2.88 -12.40
CA LYS A 680 -1.33 -2.90 -11.03
C LYS A 680 -0.08 -2.02 -10.96
N ASN A 681 -0.15 -0.85 -10.31
CA ASN A 681 0.97 0.08 -10.22
C ASN A 681 1.13 0.65 -8.79
N TRP A 682 1.71 -0.13 -7.87
CA TRP A 682 1.93 0.26 -6.48
C TRP A 682 3.09 -0.49 -5.80
N LEU A 683 3.49 -0.03 -4.61
CA LEU A 683 4.34 -0.74 -3.65
C LEU A 683 3.75 -0.69 -2.24
N TYR A 684 4.21 -1.58 -1.37
CA TYR A 684 4.13 -1.39 0.08
C TYR A 684 5.50 -1.00 0.62
N ARG A 685 5.54 -0.16 1.66
CA ARG A 685 6.79 0.32 2.26
C ARG A 685 7.59 -0.87 2.77
N SER A 686 8.83 -1.00 2.31
CA SER A 686 9.71 -2.18 2.56
C SER A 686 10.98 -1.80 3.33
N ASP A 687 10.89 -0.68 4.03
CA ASP A 687 11.93 0.02 4.76
C ASP A 687 12.03 -0.46 6.22
N ASP A 688 12.82 0.22 7.07
CA ASP A 688 13.18 -0.21 8.44
C ASP A 688 13.52 -1.72 8.55
N TRP A 689 14.24 -2.24 7.54
CA TRP A 689 14.56 -3.66 7.40
C TRP A 689 13.33 -4.58 7.54
N LEU A 690 12.19 -4.24 6.91
CA LEU A 690 10.88 -4.91 7.01
C LEU A 690 10.96 -6.42 7.29
N TYR A 691 11.69 -7.17 6.45
CA TYR A 691 11.82 -8.62 6.60
C TYR A 691 12.33 -9.04 7.99
N CYS A 692 13.36 -8.36 8.50
CA CYS A 692 13.92 -8.60 9.83
C CYS A 692 12.92 -8.23 10.92
N THR A 693 12.41 -7.00 10.85
CA THR A 693 11.52 -6.43 11.88
C THR A 693 10.22 -7.22 11.98
N ARG A 694 9.69 -7.74 10.85
CA ARG A 694 8.51 -8.61 10.83
C ARG A 694 8.80 -10.04 11.34
N TRP A 695 9.94 -10.63 10.97
CA TRP A 695 10.37 -11.90 11.58
C TRP A 695 10.56 -11.78 13.09
N GLU A 696 11.19 -10.71 13.57
CA GLU A 696 11.38 -10.40 15.00
C GLU A 696 10.04 -10.31 15.75
N GLN A 697 9.02 -9.68 15.16
CA GLN A 697 7.65 -9.66 15.69
C GLN A 697 7.06 -11.06 15.79
N ILE A 698 7.04 -11.84 14.70
CA ILE A 698 6.43 -13.18 14.67
C ILE A 698 7.12 -14.13 15.67
N ILE A 699 8.44 -14.02 15.82
CA ILE A 699 9.22 -14.76 16.82
C ILE A 699 8.81 -14.37 18.25
N ALA A 700 8.45 -13.11 18.51
CA ALA A 700 7.99 -12.65 19.82
C ALA A 700 6.58 -13.15 20.20
N MET A 701 5.76 -13.58 19.23
CA MET A 701 4.40 -14.13 19.43
C MET A 701 4.31 -15.66 19.20
N ARG A 702 5.46 -16.36 19.10
CA ARG A 702 5.55 -17.82 18.88
C ARG A 702 5.05 -18.70 20.03
N ASP A 703 4.59 -18.13 21.14
CA ASP A 703 3.85 -18.89 22.16
C ASP A 703 2.36 -19.03 21.81
N SER A 704 1.87 -18.15 20.94
CA SER A 704 0.48 -18.04 20.47
C SER A 704 0.32 -18.48 19.00
N VAL A 705 1.37 -18.34 18.18
CA VAL A 705 1.44 -18.71 16.76
C VAL A 705 2.24 -19.99 16.57
N GLN A 706 1.72 -20.99 15.83
CA GLN A 706 2.45 -22.22 15.55
C GLN A 706 2.88 -22.35 14.08
N MET A 707 2.25 -21.64 13.15
CA MET A 707 2.61 -21.63 11.73
C MET A 707 2.79 -20.20 11.21
N THR A 708 3.71 -19.98 10.27
CA THR A 708 3.83 -18.70 9.54
C THR A 708 4.18 -18.96 8.07
N GLU A 709 3.79 -18.05 7.19
CA GLU A 709 3.96 -18.19 5.74
C GLU A 709 4.73 -17.01 5.14
N ILE A 710 5.81 -17.34 4.42
CA ILE A 710 6.61 -16.36 3.68
C ILE A 710 5.89 -16.02 2.37
N LEU A 711 5.55 -14.74 2.20
CA LEU A 711 5.01 -14.19 0.96
C LEU A 711 6.16 -13.52 0.21
N THR A 712 6.71 -14.10 -0.86
CA THR A 712 6.38 -15.38 -1.50
C THR A 712 7.67 -16.13 -1.86
N TRP A 713 7.57 -17.36 -2.36
CA TRP A 713 8.70 -18.03 -2.99
C TRP A 713 8.99 -17.44 -4.38
N ASN A 714 7.98 -17.21 -5.22
CA ASN A 714 8.14 -16.90 -6.64
C ASN A 714 7.09 -15.97 -7.27
N ASP A 715 6.41 -15.09 -6.52
CA ASP A 715 5.57 -14.04 -7.15
C ASP A 715 6.44 -12.89 -7.68
N PHE A 716 6.88 -13.07 -8.93
CA PHE A 716 7.61 -12.08 -9.71
C PHE A 716 6.77 -10.85 -10.09
N GLY A 717 5.43 -10.96 -10.13
CA GLY A 717 4.54 -9.86 -10.49
C GLY A 717 4.33 -8.84 -9.36
N GLU A 718 4.55 -9.25 -8.11
CA GLU A 718 4.48 -8.41 -6.92
C GLU A 718 5.84 -8.16 -6.25
N SER A 719 6.93 -8.63 -6.87
CA SER A 719 8.32 -8.51 -6.37
C SER A 719 8.57 -9.10 -4.97
N SER A 720 7.66 -9.93 -4.46
CA SER A 720 7.71 -10.46 -3.08
C SER A 720 8.52 -11.77 -2.95
N TYR A 721 8.97 -12.32 -4.07
CA TYR A 721 9.73 -13.58 -4.14
C TYR A 721 11.02 -13.56 -3.30
N ILE A 722 11.35 -14.67 -2.63
CA ILE A 722 12.70 -14.93 -2.08
C ILE A 722 13.47 -16.01 -2.86
N GLY A 723 12.78 -16.80 -3.68
CA GLY A 723 13.33 -17.90 -4.47
C GLY A 723 14.15 -17.44 -5.68
N PRO A 724 14.63 -18.39 -6.50
CA PRO A 724 15.32 -18.07 -7.75
C PRO A 724 14.34 -17.51 -8.79
N ILE A 725 14.83 -16.64 -9.68
CA ILE A 725 14.07 -16.19 -10.84
C ILE A 725 14.10 -17.30 -11.90
N GLU A 726 13.27 -18.34 -11.70
CA GLU A 726 13.04 -19.45 -12.62
C GLU A 726 11.53 -19.61 -12.91
N GLY A 727 11.17 -19.81 -14.18
CA GLY A 727 9.82 -20.19 -14.60
C GLY A 727 9.28 -19.39 -15.76
N ALA A 728 7.97 -19.14 -15.72
CA ALA A 728 7.30 -18.13 -16.51
C ALA A 728 7.10 -16.89 -15.64
N LEU A 729 7.65 -15.75 -16.07
CA LEU A 729 7.38 -14.45 -15.44
C LEU A 729 6.02 -13.93 -15.95
N PRO A 730 5.21 -13.26 -15.11
CA PRO A 730 4.01 -12.55 -15.58
C PRO A 730 4.40 -11.47 -16.60
N ALA A 731 3.86 -11.54 -17.82
CA ALA A 731 4.34 -10.76 -18.95
C ALA A 731 4.34 -9.24 -18.68
N GLY A 732 5.53 -8.63 -18.76
CA GLY A 732 5.83 -7.24 -18.41
C GLY A 732 6.68 -7.10 -17.14
N SER A 733 6.69 -8.11 -16.24
CA SER A 733 7.50 -8.07 -15.01
C SER A 733 9.00 -8.21 -15.26
N GLU A 734 9.41 -8.73 -16.41
CA GLU A 734 10.82 -8.79 -16.84
C GLU A 734 11.49 -7.40 -16.73
N ALA A 735 10.74 -6.32 -16.97
CA ALA A 735 11.21 -4.94 -16.87
C ALA A 735 11.60 -4.48 -15.45
N PHE A 736 11.13 -5.16 -14.39
CA PHE A 736 11.49 -4.87 -13.00
C PHE A 736 12.06 -6.05 -12.20
N VAL A 737 12.04 -7.26 -12.77
CA VAL A 737 12.56 -8.50 -12.17
C VAL A 737 13.94 -8.88 -12.73
N ASP A 738 14.25 -8.60 -14.00
CA ASP A 738 15.53 -9.03 -14.60
C ASP A 738 16.73 -8.39 -13.88
N GLY A 739 17.54 -9.24 -13.24
CA GLY A 739 18.71 -8.84 -12.45
C GLY A 739 18.46 -8.61 -10.96
N PHE A 740 17.19 -8.55 -10.52
CA PHE A 740 16.79 -8.30 -9.14
C PHE A 740 16.62 -9.61 -8.36
N THR A 741 17.68 -10.39 -8.20
CA THR A 741 17.60 -11.62 -7.39
C THR A 741 17.48 -11.31 -5.90
N HIS A 742 16.62 -12.05 -5.19
CA HIS A 742 16.42 -11.93 -3.74
C HIS A 742 17.02 -13.10 -2.95
N THR A 743 17.67 -14.06 -3.62
CA THR A 743 18.24 -15.27 -3.00
C THR A 743 19.31 -14.99 -1.93
N GLY A 744 19.86 -13.77 -1.88
CA GLY A 744 20.72 -13.30 -0.78
C GLY A 744 20.03 -13.23 0.58
N LEU A 745 18.69 -13.36 0.63
CA LEU A 745 17.90 -13.44 1.87
C LEU A 745 17.84 -14.86 2.47
N TYR A 746 18.40 -15.89 1.85
CA TYR A 746 18.30 -17.28 2.35
C TYR A 746 18.94 -17.51 3.72
N SER A 747 20.13 -16.95 3.96
CA SER A 747 20.83 -17.01 5.26
C SER A 747 20.04 -16.32 6.38
N LEU A 748 19.49 -15.14 6.06
CA LEU A 748 18.61 -14.37 6.93
C LEU A 748 17.29 -15.10 7.23
N THR A 749 16.71 -15.74 6.21
CA THR A 749 15.51 -16.59 6.33
C THR A 749 15.80 -17.79 7.24
N TYR A 750 16.92 -18.48 7.03
CA TYR A 750 17.34 -19.60 7.89
C TYR A 750 17.55 -19.17 9.35
N TYR A 751 18.16 -17.99 9.57
CA TYR A 751 18.38 -17.42 10.90
C TYR A 751 17.07 -17.20 11.67
N TYR A 752 16.08 -16.54 11.04
CA TYR A 752 14.79 -16.27 11.67
C TYR A 752 13.86 -17.49 11.73
N ALA A 753 13.77 -18.29 10.65
CA ALA A 753 12.98 -19.51 10.64
C ALA A 753 13.47 -20.50 11.72
N THR A 754 14.78 -20.63 11.93
CA THR A 754 15.32 -21.46 13.01
C THR A 754 14.94 -20.92 14.39
N ALA A 755 14.93 -19.61 14.59
CA ALA A 755 14.50 -18.98 15.84
C ALA A 755 13.01 -19.21 16.13
N PHE A 756 12.15 -18.98 15.14
CA PHE A 756 10.72 -19.26 15.22
C PHE A 756 10.46 -20.76 15.49
N LYS A 757 11.23 -21.66 14.87
CA LYS A 757 11.01 -23.11 14.98
C LYS A 757 11.52 -23.72 16.28
N THR A 758 12.68 -23.27 16.77
CA THR A 758 13.37 -23.91 17.91
C THR A 758 13.26 -23.15 19.23
N GLY A 759 12.85 -21.87 19.20
CA GLY A 759 12.88 -21.01 20.38
C GLY A 759 14.27 -20.43 20.68
N ALA A 760 15.22 -20.49 19.74
CA ALA A 760 16.55 -19.89 19.87
C ALA A 760 17.13 -19.53 18.49
N TYR A 761 17.75 -18.35 18.38
CA TYR A 761 18.53 -17.99 17.19
C TYR A 761 19.70 -18.97 16.99
N PRO A 762 20.00 -19.40 15.74
CA PRO A 762 21.15 -20.24 15.48
C PRO A 762 22.46 -19.49 15.72
N THR A 763 23.50 -20.21 16.15
CA THR A 763 24.85 -19.64 16.26
C THR A 763 25.36 -19.28 14.86
N ILE A 764 25.73 -18.02 14.65
CA ILE A 764 26.43 -17.56 13.44
C ILE A 764 27.83 -18.17 13.44
N THR A 765 28.15 -18.95 12.41
CA THR A 765 29.43 -19.69 12.28
C THR A 765 30.37 -19.16 11.20
N GLU A 766 29.89 -18.23 10.38
CA GLU A 766 30.56 -17.63 9.22
C GLU A 766 30.25 -16.13 9.25
N ASP A 767 31.17 -15.25 8.81
CA ASP A 767 30.87 -13.83 8.73
C ASP A 767 30.18 -13.56 7.38
N GLU A 768 29.02 -12.91 7.37
CA GLU A 768 28.24 -12.66 6.15
C GLU A 768 27.70 -11.22 6.13
N ILE A 769 27.82 -10.57 4.97
CA ILE A 769 27.21 -9.26 4.71
C ILE A 769 26.14 -9.38 3.65
N ILE A 770 24.92 -8.97 4.00
CA ILE A 770 23.75 -8.91 3.12
C ILE A 770 23.41 -7.42 2.93
N VAL A 771 23.17 -6.98 1.71
CA VAL A 771 22.86 -5.60 1.35
C VAL A 771 21.68 -5.52 0.37
N TRP A 772 20.85 -4.49 0.48
CA TRP A 772 19.76 -4.25 -0.49
C TRP A 772 19.42 -2.77 -0.67
N ALA A 773 18.99 -2.42 -1.90
CA ALA A 773 18.61 -1.07 -2.29
C ALA A 773 17.68 -1.05 -3.52
N ARG A 774 16.84 -0.01 -3.63
CA ARG A 774 16.13 0.34 -4.88
C ARG A 774 17.10 1.04 -5.86
N PRO A 775 16.91 0.92 -7.19
CA PRO A 775 17.86 1.41 -8.20
C PRO A 775 17.83 2.94 -8.44
N HIS A 776 16.86 3.67 -7.88
CA HIS A 776 16.75 5.13 -8.02
C HIS A 776 16.09 5.77 -6.80
N PRO A 777 16.25 7.09 -6.57
CA PRO A 777 15.53 7.81 -5.53
C PRO A 777 14.01 7.61 -5.63
N HIS A 778 13.31 7.54 -4.49
CA HIS A 778 11.84 7.41 -4.49
C HIS A 778 11.16 8.58 -5.22
N ASP A 779 11.78 9.76 -5.17
CA ASP A 779 11.30 11.00 -5.79
C ASP A 779 11.87 11.27 -7.19
N ALA A 780 12.61 10.32 -7.78
CA ALA A 780 13.18 10.49 -9.12
C ALA A 780 12.10 10.59 -10.21
N THR A 781 12.38 11.29 -11.30
CA THR A 781 11.48 11.37 -12.46
C THR A 781 12.00 10.47 -13.57
N ALA A 782 11.25 9.40 -13.87
CA ALA A 782 11.59 8.51 -14.98
C ALA A 782 11.40 9.23 -16.33
N SER A 783 12.41 9.12 -17.20
CA SER A 783 12.52 9.93 -18.42
C SER A 783 11.75 9.38 -19.63
N SER A 784 11.28 8.13 -19.59
CA SER A 784 10.58 7.47 -20.70
C SER A 784 9.53 6.45 -20.22
N ASP A 785 8.92 6.71 -19.07
CA ASP A 785 7.90 5.84 -18.48
C ASP A 785 6.48 6.20 -18.97
N SER A 786 5.70 5.19 -19.34
CA SER A 786 4.32 5.36 -19.86
C SER A 786 3.24 4.81 -18.92
N ILE A 787 3.63 4.25 -17.77
CA ILE A 787 2.73 3.71 -16.73
C ILE A 787 2.60 4.72 -15.58
N GLY A 788 3.67 5.48 -15.31
CA GLY A 788 3.71 6.52 -14.29
C GLY A 788 4.18 6.00 -12.93
N ARG A 789 4.50 6.94 -12.02
CA ARG A 789 5.08 6.63 -10.71
C ARG A 789 4.08 5.79 -9.87
N PRO A 790 4.48 4.65 -9.29
CA PRO A 790 3.57 3.74 -8.57
C PRO A 790 2.96 4.37 -7.32
N THR A 791 1.73 3.97 -6.97
CA THR A 791 1.11 4.37 -5.69
C THR A 791 1.95 3.87 -4.52
N GLY A 792 2.11 4.70 -3.47
CA GLY A 792 2.99 4.40 -2.34
C GLY A 792 4.46 4.81 -2.52
N TRP A 793 4.84 5.38 -3.66
CA TRP A 793 6.21 5.87 -3.91
C TRP A 793 6.75 6.83 -2.85
N SER A 794 5.88 7.62 -2.21
CA SER A 794 6.27 8.62 -1.20
C SER A 794 6.43 8.05 0.20
N TYR A 795 6.22 6.74 0.39
CA TYR A 795 6.35 6.07 1.69
C TYR A 795 7.76 5.52 1.95
N THR A 796 8.60 5.38 0.92
CA THR A 796 9.81 4.55 0.96
C THR A 796 11.11 5.37 1.00
N GLU A 797 12.15 4.90 1.71
CA GLU A 797 13.31 5.71 2.11
C GLU A 797 14.56 5.39 1.27
N ASP A 798 15.34 6.41 0.89
CA ASP A 798 16.51 6.24 0.00
C ASP A 798 17.79 5.80 0.73
N TYR A 799 17.74 4.60 1.34
CA TYR A 799 18.87 3.96 2.05
C TYR A 799 19.37 2.68 1.39
N LEU A 800 20.69 2.48 1.44
CA LEU A 800 21.32 1.16 1.32
C LEU A 800 21.13 0.47 2.66
N TYR A 801 20.21 -0.48 2.72
CA TYR A 801 20.03 -1.34 3.89
C TYR A 801 21.04 -2.47 3.87
N ALA A 802 21.46 -2.90 5.05
CA ALA A 802 22.33 -4.04 5.24
C ALA A 802 22.05 -4.79 6.54
N VAL A 803 22.38 -6.08 6.54
CA VAL A 803 22.51 -6.92 7.72
C VAL A 803 23.90 -7.55 7.72
N ALA A 804 24.63 -7.34 8.81
CA ALA A 804 25.88 -8.03 9.08
C ALA A 804 25.64 -9.17 10.08
N LEU A 805 25.91 -10.39 9.66
CA LEU A 805 26.02 -11.56 10.53
C LEU A 805 27.51 -11.72 10.89
N THR A 806 27.85 -11.71 12.19
CA THR A 806 29.24 -11.76 12.63
C THR A 806 29.51 -12.78 13.73
N THR A 807 30.62 -13.48 13.60
CA THR A 807 31.11 -14.54 14.50
C THR A 807 31.78 -14.00 15.76
N ASP A 808 32.49 -12.88 15.64
CA ASP A 808 33.13 -12.09 16.69
C ASP A 808 33.05 -10.60 16.32
N ALA A 809 33.30 -9.70 17.28
CA ALA A 809 33.26 -8.26 17.06
C ALA A 809 34.09 -7.83 15.84
N ALA A 810 33.56 -6.90 15.06
CA ALA A 810 34.07 -6.55 13.73
C ALA A 810 33.87 -5.07 13.39
N THR A 811 34.51 -4.65 12.30
CA THR A 811 34.31 -3.33 11.68
C THR A 811 33.65 -3.54 10.31
N VAL A 812 32.44 -3.04 10.16
CA VAL A 812 31.64 -3.14 8.91
C VAL A 812 31.70 -1.82 8.18
N THR A 813 32.03 -1.82 6.90
CA THR A 813 32.03 -0.64 6.04
C THR A 813 31.01 -0.83 4.93
N LEU A 814 30.07 0.13 4.80
CA LEU A 814 29.07 0.19 3.74
C LEU A 814 29.38 1.35 2.80
N THR A 815 29.17 1.16 1.50
CA THR A 815 29.33 2.21 0.48
C THR A 815 28.18 2.18 -0.52
N SER A 816 27.65 3.35 -0.85
CA SER A 816 26.78 3.60 -2.00
C SER A 816 27.33 4.82 -2.74
N GLY A 817 27.77 4.66 -3.99
CA GLY A 817 28.29 5.76 -4.81
C GLY A 817 29.44 6.52 -4.15
N SER A 818 29.18 7.75 -3.70
CA SER A 818 30.14 8.59 -2.96
C SER A 818 29.96 8.58 -1.42
N THR A 819 28.90 7.95 -0.91
CA THR A 819 28.66 7.76 0.53
C THR A 819 29.41 6.51 1.01
N THR A 820 30.29 6.65 2.00
CA THR A 820 30.92 5.52 2.71
C THR A 820 30.89 5.78 4.21
N GLU A 821 30.37 4.82 4.98
CA GLU A 821 30.39 4.87 6.45
C GLU A 821 30.97 3.58 7.04
N THR A 822 31.34 3.62 8.33
CA THR A 822 32.02 2.50 8.98
C THR A 822 31.58 2.36 10.43
N PHE A 823 31.10 1.17 10.76
CA PHE A 823 30.43 0.81 12.00
C PHE A 823 31.29 -0.19 12.78
N THR A 824 31.31 -0.09 14.11
CA THR A 824 31.83 -1.16 14.97
C THR A 824 30.66 -2.00 15.45
N VAL A 825 30.68 -3.30 15.18
CA VAL A 825 29.60 -4.24 15.55
C VAL A 825 30.10 -5.28 16.55
N SER A 826 29.18 -5.77 17.37
CA SER A 826 29.41 -6.94 18.23
C SER A 826 29.07 -8.23 17.46
N ALA A 827 29.59 -9.36 17.92
CA ALA A 827 29.16 -10.69 17.46
C ALA A 827 27.62 -10.81 17.51
N GLY A 828 27.03 -11.44 16.49
CA GLY A 828 25.58 -11.50 16.28
C GLY A 828 25.13 -10.87 14.97
N LEU A 829 23.81 -10.68 14.84
CA LEU A 829 23.16 -9.93 13.77
C LEU A 829 23.14 -8.44 14.12
N THR A 830 23.56 -7.57 13.19
CA THR A 830 23.39 -6.10 13.30
C THR A 830 22.71 -5.54 12.06
N LYS A 831 21.63 -4.76 12.26
CA LYS A 831 20.94 -3.96 11.24
C LYS A 831 21.71 -2.65 11.02
N LEU A 832 22.10 -2.36 9.77
CA LEU A 832 22.93 -1.20 9.39
C LEU A 832 22.37 -0.54 8.11
N ARG A 833 22.55 0.78 7.95
CA ARG A 833 22.17 1.50 6.72
C ARG A 833 23.04 2.72 6.46
N VAL A 834 23.12 3.15 5.20
CA VAL A 834 23.74 4.43 4.77
C VAL A 834 22.89 5.07 3.67
N SER A 835 22.89 6.40 3.55
CA SER A 835 22.12 7.10 2.51
C SER A 835 22.63 6.75 1.10
N LEU A 836 21.71 6.49 0.17
CA LEU A 836 22.05 6.17 -1.21
C LEU A 836 22.70 7.37 -1.94
N SER A 837 23.68 7.08 -2.79
CA SER A 837 24.36 8.06 -3.63
C SER A 837 24.76 7.40 -4.96
N GLU A 838 24.83 8.21 -6.02
CA GLU A 838 24.89 7.72 -7.40
C GLU A 838 26.14 6.88 -7.69
N GLY A 839 25.93 5.66 -8.18
CA GLY A 839 26.98 4.65 -8.38
C GLY A 839 26.59 3.26 -7.85
N SER A 840 27.57 2.38 -7.72
CA SER A 840 27.36 1.01 -7.24
C SER A 840 27.28 0.93 -5.70
N ILE A 841 26.89 -0.24 -5.19
CA ILE A 841 26.78 -0.53 -3.75
C ILE A 841 27.73 -1.65 -3.34
N SER A 842 28.30 -1.53 -2.14
CA SER A 842 29.15 -2.56 -1.54
C SER A 842 29.05 -2.56 -0.01
N GLY A 843 29.32 -3.72 0.58
CA GLY A 843 29.42 -3.92 2.01
C GLY A 843 30.56 -4.86 2.34
N SER A 844 31.32 -4.57 3.40
CA SER A 844 32.47 -5.39 3.80
C SER A 844 32.58 -5.50 5.32
N ILE A 845 32.97 -6.67 5.80
CA ILE A 845 33.24 -6.98 7.20
C ILE A 845 34.74 -7.18 7.35
N SER A 846 35.33 -6.53 8.35
CA SER A 846 36.77 -6.62 8.63
C SER A 846 37.06 -6.85 10.10
N ARG A 847 38.11 -7.62 10.39
CA ARG A 847 38.57 -7.93 11.75
C ARG A 847 40.10 -7.78 11.79
N SER A 848 40.60 -7.03 12.78
CA SER A 848 42.04 -6.69 12.91
C SER A 848 42.70 -6.08 11.67
N GLY A 849 41.93 -5.40 10.80
CA GLY A 849 42.43 -4.79 9.56
C GLY A 849 42.50 -5.72 8.35
N SER A 850 42.00 -6.95 8.45
CA SER A 850 41.77 -7.84 7.31
C SER A 850 40.28 -7.95 7.02
N THR A 851 39.89 -7.82 5.75
CA THR A 851 38.53 -8.15 5.29
C THR A 851 38.29 -9.65 5.46
N VAL A 852 37.15 -10.02 6.03
CA VAL A 852 36.72 -11.42 6.23
C VAL A 852 35.58 -11.79 5.28
N ALA A 853 34.62 -10.90 5.07
CA ALA A 853 33.55 -11.04 4.06
C ALA A 853 33.38 -9.73 3.29
N SER A 854 33.00 -9.78 2.01
CA SER A 854 32.78 -8.58 1.21
C SER A 854 31.89 -8.84 0.00
N TYR A 855 30.87 -8.00 -0.18
CA TYR A 855 30.06 -7.92 -1.38
C TYR A 855 30.31 -6.57 -2.09
N ASP A 856 30.43 -6.61 -3.41
CA ASP A 856 30.49 -5.44 -4.30
C ASP A 856 29.63 -5.77 -5.52
N ALA A 857 28.60 -4.96 -5.78
CA ALA A 857 27.70 -5.19 -6.91
C ALA A 857 28.39 -4.86 -8.25
N GLY A 858 29.46 -4.07 -8.26
CA GLY A 858 30.19 -3.68 -9.46
C GLY A 858 29.25 -3.06 -10.51
N SER A 859 29.06 -3.74 -11.64
CA SER A 859 28.14 -3.33 -12.71
C SER A 859 26.82 -4.13 -12.76
N ALA A 860 26.53 -4.97 -11.76
CA ALA A 860 25.25 -5.69 -11.64
C ALA A 860 24.14 -4.80 -11.06
N PHE A 861 24.51 -3.76 -10.29
CA PHE A 861 23.62 -2.72 -9.78
C PHE A 861 24.27 -1.35 -9.96
N THR A 862 23.45 -0.32 -10.12
CA THR A 862 23.86 1.09 -10.01
C THR A 862 22.65 1.90 -9.58
N TYR A 863 22.77 2.61 -8.46
CA TYR A 863 21.83 3.64 -8.07
C TYR A 863 21.99 4.85 -9.00
N THR A 864 20.90 5.28 -9.64
CA THR A 864 20.89 6.46 -10.52
C THR A 864 19.81 7.45 -10.15
N THR A 865 20.14 8.74 -10.25
CA THR A 865 19.20 9.84 -10.03
C THR A 865 18.26 10.10 -11.22
N SER A 866 18.55 9.51 -12.39
CA SER A 866 17.88 9.80 -13.66
C SER A 866 17.40 8.52 -14.38
N PRO A 867 16.44 7.77 -13.80
CA PRO A 867 15.96 6.51 -14.38
C PRO A 867 15.27 6.69 -15.75
N THR A 868 15.23 5.63 -16.55
CA THR A 868 14.45 5.56 -17.80
C THR A 868 12.99 5.20 -17.55
N THR A 869 12.75 4.27 -16.64
CA THR A 869 11.46 3.71 -16.22
C THR A 869 11.47 3.53 -14.71
N TYR A 870 10.31 3.48 -14.07
CA TYR A 870 10.24 3.23 -12.64
C TYR A 870 10.57 1.78 -12.30
N ASN A 871 11.41 1.57 -11.30
CA ASN A 871 11.60 0.27 -10.68
C ASN A 871 11.85 0.46 -9.18
N PHE A 872 10.88 0.06 -8.35
CA PHE A 872 10.96 0.08 -6.89
C PHE A 872 11.27 -1.31 -6.30
N ASN A 873 11.57 -2.31 -7.13
CA ASN A 873 12.11 -3.59 -6.68
C ASN A 873 13.49 -3.40 -6.04
N TYR A 874 13.86 -4.29 -5.12
CA TYR A 874 15.09 -4.19 -4.34
C TYR A 874 16.14 -5.17 -4.85
N PHE A 875 17.27 -4.66 -5.32
CA PHE A 875 18.41 -5.52 -5.63
C PHE A 875 19.01 -6.04 -4.32
N VAL A 876 19.15 -7.37 -4.16
CA VAL A 876 19.79 -7.98 -2.99
C VAL A 876 21.14 -8.59 -3.37
N GLY A 877 22.18 -8.21 -2.62
CA GLY A 877 23.50 -8.83 -2.68
C GLY A 877 23.88 -9.47 -1.35
N SER A 878 24.59 -10.60 -1.38
CA SER A 878 25.20 -11.18 -0.18
C SER A 878 26.55 -11.83 -0.45
N SER A 879 27.39 -11.92 0.58
CA SER A 879 28.72 -12.55 0.52
C SER A 879 29.18 -13.00 1.91
N SER A 880 29.72 -14.22 1.99
CA SER A 880 30.23 -14.86 3.22
C SER A 880 31.74 -15.15 3.14
N SER A 881 32.33 -15.68 4.23
CA SER A 881 33.78 -15.67 4.51
C SER A 881 34.55 -16.98 4.27
#